data_AF-A0A4Y9YU18-F1
#
_entry.id   AF-A0A4Y9YU18-F1
#
_cell.length_a   1.000
_cell.length_b   1.000
_cell.length_c   1.000
_cell.angle_alpha   90.00
_cell.angle_beta   90.00
_cell.angle_gamma   90.00
#
_symmetry.space_group_name_H-M   'P 1'
#
loop_
_entity.id
_entity.type
_entity.pdbx_description
1 polymer ?
#
loop_
_entity_poly.entity_id
_entity_poly.type
_entity_poly.pdbx_seq_one_letter_code
_entity_poly.pdbx_strand_id
1 'polypeptide(L)'
;MSSTDSSNSPYSFEEAFDASLDKYFPTADFAFPTAEAVPRPTADSFDLDLDAYLSTVPEFTFQERVPPPDPYVLRADIIGPPSAITASSESLYEANTTYSFNEYSVYDQALSTYQPSAYSLDMEFARLSSASDYGVAEVIDPRGYSGSAQYDPSSFGALPPSPPTSPPTRAMPRAHSDYSPVGAMRLSVAGASVVPQRVSVPSQAVMSLPDNVETESNDGRRKHKCPSCFRSFARAYNLKTHMDTHDPGRPKGHVCPHASCRRAFSRKHDLQRHRAAIHRDSSSAASVTSSRQSAIGVERGERHRCADCGLSTVGREHQFSLHRLDCSAARPAASFEWPCIVHMVAAKAVYCRLPCTLRPRSPFPLPVLTTMSSVTDAIKSAISGSTGTAKDADLKRDVVDVNESPNYLTTDNGVKVSDTDNWLRVVNPDGKSVGPSLLEDQLAREKITHFDHERIPERVVHARGTGAFGYFKVYDDRASKYTSAPVLTDPFRTTPVFVRFSTVQGSRGSADTVRDVRGFAVKFYTDEGNWDIVGNDIPVFFIQDAVKFPDVIHAVKPEPNNEVPQGQSAHNNFWDFAGLQPESAHMVMWVMSDRGVPRSYRMMQGFGVNTFTLYKPDGELYFVKFHWIPTLGVHSLMWDEALKINGQDPDFHRKDLYEAIENGAYPKWKFCVQVIPQSREHDFDFDILDATKIWPQELVPLEEIGEMVLDRAPQEFFNEVEQSAFCTSHVVPGIGFSDDPLLQGRNFSYFDTQISRLGVNWEELPVNRPVCPVMNHQRDGKMRHRIHPGSTNYWPNRKEVFPPVPVSEGGYWSYPMKVEGIKARMRGPKFQEHFAQAQLFFNSLNPVEKQHLIAAISFELDHCDDPVVYKQYTKILNNVDFDLAKQVAIKVGGVVPELPGRDNDGKKSKYLSQQYYAPKIPTIESRRIAILVADGFDLGEVQAVRALLASAKALTFVIGPRRGEVFPAGVPHEKGKGFFVDHHYEGQRSTLFDAVYIPSGKHAVELASNGRVIHYVREAFGHSDCLFDAAVPFLRDVVHLPGVQFQPDPNSDAVVSSYGVVTSGSYGPRSAATDVLKIGPGKKGFVSNFAYIISQHRCFQRELDGLTAKVAF
;
A
#
# COMPACT_ATOMS: atom_id res chain seq x y z
N MET A 1 27.40 81.73 20.05
CA MET A 1 26.11 82.12 19.43
C MET A 1 25.50 80.83 18.91
N SER A 2 24.62 80.16 19.68
CA SER A 2 23.18 80.48 19.88
C SER A 2 22.36 80.01 18.67
N SER A 3 21.77 78.80 18.68
CA SER A 3 20.48 78.42 19.32
C SER A 3 19.26 78.76 18.42
N THR A 4 18.20 77.95 18.29
CA THR A 4 17.78 76.76 19.06
C THR A 4 16.76 75.90 18.26
N ASP A 5 16.63 74.61 18.62
CA ASP A 5 15.47 73.70 18.45
C ASP A 5 14.97 73.31 17.03
N SER A 6 14.31 72.16 16.83
CA SER A 6 13.69 71.22 17.80
C SER A 6 13.90 69.71 17.51
N SER A 7 14.10 68.93 18.59
CA SER A 7 13.89 67.45 18.75
C SER A 7 14.49 66.48 17.70
N ASN A 8 15.57 65.75 17.99
CA ASN A 8 15.71 64.53 18.83
C ASN A 8 14.96 63.29 18.29
N SER A 9 15.53 62.07 18.26
CA SER A 9 16.74 61.56 18.96
C SER A 9 17.54 60.51 18.15
N PRO A 10 18.89 60.55 18.18
CA PRO A 10 19.77 59.42 17.87
C PRO A 10 20.47 58.85 19.13
N TYR A 11 20.80 57.56 19.16
CA TYR A 11 22.15 56.99 19.41
C TYR A 11 22.11 55.45 19.51
N SER A 12 23.26 54.85 19.81
CA SER A 12 23.61 53.45 19.55
C SER A 12 23.88 52.62 20.80
N PHE A 13 23.65 51.31 20.67
CA PHE A 13 24.27 50.20 21.41
C PHE A 13 23.82 49.91 22.86
N GLU A 14 23.87 48.60 23.15
CA GLU A 14 23.79 47.91 24.45
C GLU A 14 22.47 47.95 25.24
N GLU A 15 22.32 46.94 26.11
CA GLU A 15 21.25 46.72 27.10
C GLU A 15 19.77 46.80 26.63
N ALA A 16 19.21 45.69 26.10
CA ALA A 16 17.90 45.14 26.50
C ALA A 16 17.38 43.99 25.60
N PHE A 17 17.90 42.75 25.76
CA PHE A 17 17.15 41.56 25.31
C PHE A 17 17.42 40.27 26.12
N ASP A 18 17.80 40.39 27.39
CA ASP A 18 18.14 39.24 28.24
C ASP A 18 17.46 39.32 29.62
N ALA A 19 16.12 39.18 29.63
CA ALA A 19 15.30 39.29 30.84
C ALA A 19 13.87 38.67 30.73
N SER A 20 13.70 37.45 30.20
CA SER A 20 12.38 36.78 30.26
C SER A 20 12.30 35.25 30.14
N LEU A 21 13.36 34.53 29.77
CA LEU A 21 13.29 33.08 29.50
C LEU A 21 13.64 32.16 30.70
N ASP A 22 14.13 32.73 31.80
CA ASP A 22 14.83 31.99 32.87
C ASP A 22 13.92 31.51 34.03
N LYS A 23 12.74 30.96 33.71
CA LYS A 23 11.77 30.50 34.73
C LYS A 23 11.30 29.04 34.62
N TYR A 24 11.72 28.31 33.59
CA TYR A 24 11.39 26.89 33.44
C TYR A 24 12.61 26.12 32.93
N PHE A 25 12.91 25.00 33.60
CA PHE A 25 14.02 24.06 33.40
C PHE A 25 15.41 24.52 33.90
N PRO A 26 15.97 23.88 34.95
CA PRO A 26 17.36 24.10 35.36
C PRO A 26 18.31 23.24 34.52
N THR A 27 19.40 23.86 34.04
CA THR A 27 20.55 23.16 33.44
C THR A 27 21.56 22.74 34.52
N ALA A 28 22.40 21.75 34.19
CA ALA A 28 23.56 21.36 34.99
C ALA A 28 24.76 21.15 34.05
N ASP A 29 25.94 21.61 34.46
CA ASP A 29 27.08 21.82 33.58
C ASP A 29 27.82 20.55 33.16
N PHE A 30 28.35 20.55 31.93
CA PHE A 30 29.67 20.02 31.64
C PHE A 30 30.38 20.93 30.63
N ALA A 31 31.58 21.39 30.97
CA ALA A 31 32.33 22.38 30.21
C ALA A 31 33.40 21.76 29.30
N PHE A 32 33.69 22.43 28.18
CA PHE A 32 34.85 22.15 27.33
C PHE A 32 35.72 23.42 27.23
N PRO A 33 37.05 23.34 27.44
CA PRO A 33 37.93 24.49 27.42
C PRO A 33 38.40 24.87 26.01
N THR A 34 38.44 26.18 25.75
CA THR A 34 39.28 26.83 24.73
C THR A 34 40.44 27.53 25.47
N ALA A 35 41.57 27.91 24.89
CA ALA A 35 42.09 27.86 23.51
C ALA A 35 43.64 27.76 23.57
N GLU A 36 44.33 27.68 22.43
CA GLU A 36 45.47 28.59 22.11
C GLU A 36 45.88 28.49 20.63
N ALA A 37 46.78 29.37 20.16
CA ALA A 37 46.98 29.67 18.73
C ALA A 37 48.41 29.44 18.20
N VAL A 38 48.52 28.89 16.98
CA VAL A 38 49.77 28.65 16.24
C VAL A 38 49.52 29.00 14.74
N PRO A 39 50.47 29.61 13.99
CA PRO A 39 50.16 30.31 12.74
C PRO A 39 50.18 29.47 11.44
N ARG A 40 49.67 30.06 10.35
CA ARG A 40 49.66 29.49 8.98
C ARG A 40 51.05 29.43 8.33
N PRO A 41 51.42 28.33 7.66
CA PRO A 41 52.43 28.31 6.59
C PRO A 41 51.82 28.61 5.20
N THR A 42 52.68 28.80 4.20
CA THR A 42 52.34 28.95 2.77
C THR A 42 52.70 27.69 1.98
N ALA A 43 52.25 27.60 0.72
CA ALA A 43 52.57 26.47 -0.15
C ALA A 43 54.01 26.56 -0.68
N ASP A 44 54.78 25.47 -0.59
CA ASP A 44 55.30 24.75 -1.77
C ASP A 44 56.11 23.48 -1.42
N SER A 45 55.98 22.46 -2.28
CA SER A 45 56.98 21.40 -2.60
C SER A 45 57.17 20.14 -1.71
N PHE A 46 57.23 19.00 -2.43
CA PHE A 46 57.84 17.67 -2.20
C PHE A 46 57.40 16.65 -1.10
N ASP A 47 56.97 15.48 -1.62
CA ASP A 47 57.22 14.07 -1.27
C ASP A 47 57.26 13.51 0.18
N LEU A 48 56.43 12.48 0.36
CA LEU A 48 56.65 11.19 1.06
C LEU A 48 57.54 11.15 2.31
N ASP A 49 56.89 10.94 3.47
CA ASP A 49 57.17 9.74 4.29
C ASP A 49 55.89 9.32 5.05
N LEU A 50 55.64 8.01 5.21
CA LEU A 50 54.40 7.47 5.82
C LEU A 50 54.65 6.86 7.21
N ASP A 51 55.87 6.39 7.47
CA ASP A 51 56.18 5.65 8.71
C ASP A 51 56.27 6.57 9.95
N ALA A 52 56.37 7.89 9.76
CA ALA A 52 56.42 8.88 10.83
C ALA A 52 55.07 9.12 11.55
N TYR A 53 53.93 8.70 10.99
CA TYR A 53 52.61 8.94 11.60
C TYR A 53 52.20 7.87 12.63
N LEU A 54 52.86 6.70 12.63
CA LEU A 54 52.51 5.58 13.51
C LEU A 54 53.22 5.62 14.88
N SER A 55 54.12 6.58 15.13
CA SER A 55 55.04 6.56 16.26
C SER A 55 54.66 7.42 17.48
N THR A 56 53.41 7.91 17.58
CA THR A 56 53.00 8.87 18.65
C THR A 56 51.76 8.49 19.45
N VAL A 57 51.39 7.21 19.52
CA VAL A 57 50.35 6.71 20.46
C VAL A 57 51.04 5.90 21.59
N PRO A 58 50.99 6.34 22.86
CA PRO A 58 51.63 5.61 23.95
C PRO A 58 50.82 4.38 24.41
N GLU A 59 51.47 3.21 24.48
CA GLU A 59 50.96 2.07 25.24
C GLU A 59 51.17 2.26 26.75
N PHE A 60 50.33 1.60 27.57
CA PHE A 60 50.72 1.24 28.95
C PHE A 60 50.10 -0.10 29.39
N THR A 61 50.94 -1.01 29.84
CA THR A 61 50.62 -2.41 30.24
C THR A 61 50.12 -2.50 31.70
N PHE A 62 49.23 -3.42 32.13
CA PHE A 62 49.19 -4.90 32.06
C PHE A 62 50.11 -5.66 33.06
N GLN A 63 49.49 -6.52 33.91
CA GLN A 63 50.04 -7.71 34.63
C GLN A 63 48.86 -8.36 35.39
N GLU A 64 48.47 -9.65 35.37
CA GLU A 64 49.03 -10.99 35.02
C GLU A 64 49.80 -11.80 36.09
N ARG A 65 49.37 -13.08 36.24
CA ARG A 65 50.10 -14.37 36.48
C ARG A 65 49.03 -15.51 36.48
N VAL A 66 49.06 -16.65 35.75
CA VAL A 66 50.12 -17.61 35.27
C VAL A 66 50.52 -18.59 36.42
N PRO A 67 50.66 -19.95 36.27
CA PRO A 67 51.07 -20.78 35.09
C PRO A 67 50.29 -22.12 34.77
N PRO A 68 50.63 -22.85 33.67
CA PRO A 68 50.20 -24.24 33.32
C PRO A 68 51.25 -25.34 33.66
N PRO A 69 50.98 -26.67 33.59
CA PRO A 69 51.25 -27.51 32.38
C PRO A 69 50.38 -28.82 32.22
N ASP A 70 50.86 -29.82 31.45
CA ASP A 70 50.24 -31.12 31.05
C ASP A 70 51.05 -32.38 31.53
N PRO A 71 50.44 -33.60 31.61
CA PRO A 71 51.07 -34.77 30.96
C PRO A 71 50.14 -35.90 30.39
N TYR A 72 50.55 -36.47 29.23
CA TYR A 72 50.43 -37.86 28.70
C TYR A 72 49.60 -38.95 29.47
N VAL A 73 48.92 -39.92 28.82
CA VAL A 73 49.51 -41.21 28.31
C VAL A 73 48.44 -42.10 27.60
N LEU A 74 48.69 -42.54 26.34
CA LEU A 74 48.15 -43.74 25.61
C LEU A 74 46.60 -43.88 25.38
N ARG A 75 46.04 -44.56 24.34
CA ARG A 75 46.55 -45.25 23.14
C ARG A 75 45.47 -45.45 22.04
N ALA A 76 45.89 -45.51 20.78
CA ALA A 76 45.44 -46.38 19.67
C ALA A 76 43.99 -46.35 19.10
N ASP A 77 43.75 -46.53 17.78
CA ASP A 77 44.62 -46.47 16.58
C ASP A 77 43.81 -46.42 15.25
N ILE A 78 44.31 -45.67 14.24
CA ILE A 78 44.43 -45.91 12.76
C ILE A 78 43.24 -46.60 12.01
N ILE A 79 42.73 -46.24 10.80
CA ILE A 79 43.24 -45.85 9.46
C ILE A 79 42.13 -44.99 8.77
N GLY A 80 42.30 -44.10 7.78
CA GLY A 80 43.45 -43.60 7.01
C GLY A 80 43.06 -43.30 5.53
N PRO A 81 43.56 -42.21 4.88
CA PRO A 81 43.18 -41.72 3.53
C PRO A 81 44.00 -42.43 2.39
N PRO A 82 43.89 -42.13 1.04
CA PRO A 82 43.58 -40.84 0.41
C PRO A 82 42.83 -40.83 -0.95
N SER A 83 42.96 -39.71 -1.67
CA SER A 83 42.19 -39.19 -2.82
C SER A 83 42.73 -39.55 -4.23
N ALA A 84 41.87 -39.34 -5.24
CA ALA A 84 42.09 -38.50 -6.46
C ALA A 84 41.65 -39.11 -7.83
N ILE A 85 41.67 -38.25 -8.88
CA ILE A 85 41.76 -38.54 -10.33
C ILE A 85 40.46 -38.73 -11.18
N THR A 86 40.07 -37.62 -11.81
CA THR A 86 39.63 -37.38 -13.23
C THR A 86 38.59 -38.25 -14.00
N ALA A 87 37.60 -37.51 -14.56
CA ALA A 87 37.23 -37.41 -15.99
C ALA A 87 36.31 -38.41 -16.75
N SER A 88 35.52 -37.77 -17.65
CA SER A 88 35.11 -38.16 -19.01
C SER A 88 33.99 -39.19 -19.30
N SER A 89 33.07 -38.71 -20.16
CA SER A 89 32.39 -39.38 -21.31
C SER A 89 31.44 -40.57 -21.11
N GLU A 90 30.23 -40.37 -21.64
CA GLU A 90 29.48 -41.26 -22.56
C GLU A 90 29.55 -42.79 -22.37
N SER A 91 28.39 -43.42 -22.15
CA SER A 91 27.68 -44.09 -23.27
C SER A 91 26.31 -44.66 -22.85
N LEU A 92 25.47 -44.88 -23.86
CA LEU A 92 24.15 -45.51 -23.77
C LEU A 92 24.27 -47.01 -23.41
N TYR A 93 23.25 -47.56 -22.74
CA TYR A 93 22.53 -48.72 -23.31
C TYR A 93 21.13 -48.90 -22.69
N GLU A 94 20.17 -49.28 -23.52
CA GLU A 94 18.80 -49.67 -23.11
C GLU A 94 18.73 -51.16 -22.78
N ALA A 95 17.80 -51.59 -21.93
CA ALA A 95 16.92 -52.74 -22.20
C ALA A 95 15.89 -53.01 -21.08
N ASN A 96 14.68 -53.39 -21.49
CA ASN A 96 13.59 -53.88 -20.65
C ASN A 96 13.92 -55.20 -19.94
N THR A 97 13.27 -55.49 -18.80
CA THR A 97 12.17 -56.49 -18.81
C THR A 97 11.31 -56.47 -17.53
N THR A 98 10.02 -56.71 -17.73
CA THR A 98 9.03 -57.01 -16.69
C THR A 98 9.14 -58.46 -16.23
N TYR A 99 8.78 -58.76 -14.98
CA TYR A 99 8.07 -59.99 -14.63
C TYR A 99 7.29 -59.85 -13.31
N SER A 100 6.19 -60.59 -13.20
CA SER A 100 5.38 -60.75 -11.98
C SER A 100 5.11 -62.24 -11.73
N PHE A 101 4.91 -62.63 -10.46
CA PHE A 101 3.69 -63.31 -9.97
C PHE A 101 3.78 -63.62 -8.45
N ASN A 102 2.65 -64.02 -7.86
CA ASN A 102 2.51 -64.44 -6.45
C ASN A 102 2.96 -65.90 -6.22
N GLU A 103 3.05 -66.37 -4.96
CA GLU A 103 2.03 -67.25 -4.33
C GLU A 103 2.36 -67.71 -2.87
N TYR A 104 1.29 -67.91 -2.06
CA TYR A 104 1.01 -68.69 -0.80
C TYR A 104 2.12 -69.16 0.18
N SER A 105 1.90 -69.51 1.47
CA SER A 105 0.73 -69.87 2.35
C SER A 105 0.96 -69.29 3.78
N VAL A 106 0.03 -68.99 4.72
CA VAL A 106 -1.37 -69.39 5.09
C VAL A 106 -1.48 -70.52 6.17
N TYR A 107 -2.45 -70.36 7.10
CA TYR A 107 -2.91 -71.18 8.28
C TYR A 107 -2.46 -70.75 9.71
N ASP A 108 -3.29 -70.78 10.78
CA ASP A 108 -4.70 -71.23 11.02
C ASP A 108 -5.37 -70.38 12.17
N GLN A 109 -6.59 -69.82 12.06
CA GLN A 109 -7.93 -70.23 12.60
C GLN A 109 -8.11 -70.37 14.14
N ALA A 110 -9.30 -70.27 14.78
CA ALA A 110 -10.71 -70.44 14.33
C ALA A 110 -11.73 -69.51 15.10
N LEU A 111 -12.85 -69.05 14.51
CA LEU A 111 -14.28 -69.53 14.60
C LEU A 111 -14.93 -69.51 16.02
N SER A 112 -16.21 -69.18 16.28
CA SER A 112 -17.37 -68.57 15.55
C SER A 112 -18.44 -68.11 16.61
N THR A 113 -19.79 -67.93 16.50
CA THR A 113 -20.88 -68.24 15.52
C THR A 113 -22.21 -67.49 15.83
N TYR A 114 -22.97 -67.07 14.80
CA TYR A 114 -24.46 -66.92 14.69
C TYR A 114 -25.37 -66.00 15.57
N GLN A 115 -26.55 -65.67 15.01
CA GLN A 115 -27.75 -64.98 15.59
C GLN A 115 -28.90 -66.03 15.83
N PRO A 116 -30.25 -65.74 15.95
CA PRO A 116 -31.04 -64.49 16.06
C PRO A 116 -32.30 -64.48 17.01
N SER A 117 -32.98 -63.31 17.06
CA SER A 117 -34.45 -63.08 17.15
C SER A 117 -35.35 -63.59 18.30
N ALA A 118 -36.26 -62.70 18.76
CA ALA A 118 -37.61 -63.02 19.25
C ALA A 118 -38.57 -61.81 19.10
N TYR A 119 -39.89 -62.05 19.05
CA TYR A 119 -40.98 -61.07 18.93
C TYR A 119 -41.77 -60.92 20.25
N SER A 120 -42.64 -59.90 20.39
CA SER A 120 -44.13 -60.06 20.38
C SER A 120 -44.91 -59.05 21.25
N LEU A 121 -45.95 -58.40 20.66
CA LEU A 121 -47.29 -58.10 21.25
C LEU A 121 -47.35 -57.15 22.50
N ASP A 122 -48.43 -56.42 22.84
CA ASP A 122 -49.65 -56.01 22.14
C ASP A 122 -50.38 -54.85 22.90
N MET A 123 -51.34 -54.16 22.24
CA MET A 123 -52.68 -53.68 22.72
C MET A 123 -52.86 -52.98 24.12
N GLU A 124 -53.84 -52.10 24.40
CA GLU A 124 -54.96 -51.48 23.65
C GLU A 124 -55.63 -50.29 24.42
N PHE A 125 -56.60 -49.63 23.76
CA PHE A 125 -57.77 -48.87 24.32
C PHE A 125 -57.59 -47.65 25.27
N ALA A 126 -58.64 -46.81 25.40
CA ALA A 126 -58.86 -45.57 24.62
C ALA A 126 -60.06 -44.76 25.24
N ARG A 127 -60.66 -43.83 24.46
CA ARG A 127 -61.96 -43.10 24.69
C ARG A 127 -61.92 -41.93 25.70
N LEU A 128 -62.75 -40.87 25.66
CA LEU A 128 -63.71 -40.22 24.72
C LEU A 128 -64.03 -38.80 25.31
N SER A 129 -64.72 -37.79 24.75
CA SER A 129 -65.45 -37.46 23.49
C SER A 129 -65.38 -35.91 23.30
N SER A 130 -66.28 -35.07 22.72
CA SER A 130 -67.57 -35.11 21.99
C SER A 130 -67.91 -33.69 21.44
N ALA A 131 -68.62 -33.61 20.30
CA ALA A 131 -69.34 -32.44 19.70
C ALA A 131 -68.49 -31.21 19.26
N SER A 132 -68.62 -30.56 18.08
CA SER A 132 -69.66 -30.44 17.01
C SER A 132 -70.81 -29.43 17.31
N ASP A 133 -71.44 -28.73 16.35
CA ASP A 133 -71.40 -28.74 14.86
C ASP A 133 -70.93 -27.36 14.27
N TYR A 134 -71.37 -26.67 13.20
CA TYR A 134 -72.53 -26.66 12.26
C TYR A 134 -72.22 -25.90 10.94
N GLY A 135 -72.86 -26.28 9.82
CA GLY A 135 -73.31 -25.43 8.66
C GLY A 135 -72.26 -24.71 7.78
N VAL A 136 -71.98 -25.00 6.49
CA VAL A 136 -72.69 -25.55 5.30
C VAL A 136 -73.47 -24.55 4.43
N ALA A 137 -72.94 -24.28 3.22
CA ALA A 137 -73.61 -24.12 1.91
C ALA A 137 -72.65 -23.49 0.88
N GLU A 138 -72.84 -23.62 -0.44
CA GLU A 138 -72.76 -24.76 -1.36
C GLU A 138 -73.04 -24.21 -2.79
N VAL A 139 -72.29 -24.72 -3.79
CA VAL A 139 -72.69 -24.91 -5.21
C VAL A 139 -73.22 -23.73 -6.05
N ILE A 140 -72.57 -23.48 -7.20
CA ILE A 140 -73.16 -23.52 -8.56
C ILE A 140 -72.03 -23.52 -9.63
N ASP A 141 -72.01 -24.56 -10.45
CA ASP A 141 -71.57 -24.57 -11.86
C ASP A 141 -72.83 -24.90 -12.68
N PRO A 142 -73.01 -24.34 -13.89
CA PRO A 142 -73.20 -25.27 -15.01
C PRO A 142 -72.86 -24.73 -16.43
N ARG A 143 -71.97 -25.47 -17.11
CA ARG A 143 -71.86 -25.67 -18.60
C ARG A 143 -71.17 -24.56 -19.43
N GLY A 144 -70.37 -24.87 -20.46
CA GLY A 144 -69.77 -26.17 -20.83
C GLY A 144 -69.52 -26.42 -22.34
N TYR A 145 -68.89 -27.57 -22.61
CA TYR A 145 -68.87 -28.37 -23.85
C TYR A 145 -67.95 -28.05 -25.07
N SER A 146 -67.53 -29.17 -25.68
CA SER A 146 -66.83 -29.38 -26.98
C SER A 146 -65.31 -29.06 -27.06
N GLY A 147 -64.48 -29.91 -27.68
CA GLY A 147 -64.76 -31.29 -28.12
C GLY A 147 -63.64 -32.03 -28.86
N SER A 148 -63.56 -33.35 -28.63
CA SER A 148 -63.09 -34.43 -29.52
C SER A 148 -61.70 -34.42 -30.21
N ALA A 149 -60.99 -35.56 -30.03
CA ALA A 149 -60.21 -36.29 -31.06
C ALA A 149 -58.84 -35.68 -31.54
N GLN A 150 -57.83 -36.46 -31.98
CA GLN A 150 -57.69 -37.93 -32.08
C GLN A 150 -56.19 -38.38 -32.17
N TYR A 151 -55.93 -39.62 -31.72
CA TYR A 151 -54.89 -40.57 -32.21
C TYR A 151 -53.36 -40.30 -32.08
N ASP A 152 -52.78 -40.94 -31.06
CA ASP A 152 -51.52 -41.73 -31.09
C ASP A 152 -51.71 -42.96 -32.04
N PRO A 153 -50.72 -43.48 -32.81
CA PRO A 153 -49.49 -44.16 -32.34
C PRO A 153 -48.21 -43.88 -33.18
N SER A 154 -46.99 -44.38 -32.93
CA SER A 154 -46.50 -45.63 -32.28
C SER A 154 -45.06 -45.40 -31.74
N SER A 155 -44.63 -45.88 -30.56
CA SER A 155 -44.35 -47.28 -30.11
C SER A 155 -43.29 -48.01 -30.96
N PHE A 156 -42.31 -48.76 -30.42
CA PHE A 156 -42.22 -49.56 -29.19
C PHE A 156 -40.94 -49.24 -28.35
N GLY A 157 -40.79 -49.63 -27.08
CA GLY A 157 -41.73 -50.29 -26.15
C GLY A 157 -41.04 -50.94 -24.92
N ALA A 158 -41.85 -51.56 -24.06
CA ALA A 158 -41.51 -52.39 -22.88
C ALA A 158 -40.95 -51.71 -21.59
N LEU A 159 -41.34 -52.29 -20.44
CA LEU A 159 -41.11 -51.88 -19.04
C LEU A 159 -40.65 -53.10 -18.21
N PRO A 160 -40.19 -52.95 -16.95
CA PRO A 160 -39.47 -51.82 -16.34
C PRO A 160 -38.02 -52.28 -15.99
N PRO A 161 -37.63 -52.85 -14.80
CA PRO A 161 -38.12 -52.78 -13.42
C PRO A 161 -37.29 -51.86 -12.49
N SER A 162 -37.88 -51.42 -11.38
CA SER A 162 -37.26 -50.62 -10.29
C SER A 162 -38.15 -50.75 -9.02
N PRO A 163 -37.98 -49.99 -7.91
CA PRO A 163 -36.86 -49.11 -7.51
C PRO A 163 -36.28 -49.20 -6.05
N PRO A 164 -36.74 -50.02 -5.09
CA PRO A 164 -37.12 -49.44 -3.79
C PRO A 164 -36.09 -49.61 -2.65
N THR A 165 -35.99 -48.72 -1.64
CA THR A 165 -36.33 -47.27 -1.50
C THR A 165 -35.75 -46.77 -0.16
N SER A 166 -35.56 -45.45 0.00
CA SER A 166 -35.38 -44.74 1.29
C SER A 166 -36.74 -44.18 1.80
N PRO A 167 -36.80 -43.25 2.77
CA PRO A 167 -36.29 -43.18 4.16
C PRO A 167 -37.47 -43.39 5.17
N PRO A 168 -37.48 -42.87 6.44
CA PRO A 168 -37.98 -41.50 6.72
C PRO A 168 -37.42 -40.85 8.03
N THR A 169 -38.21 -39.98 8.69
CA THR A 169 -37.87 -39.19 9.91
C THR A 169 -38.93 -39.40 11.03
N ARG A 170 -39.06 -38.72 12.19
CA ARG A 170 -38.74 -37.32 12.58
C ARG A 170 -38.84 -37.06 14.12
N ALA A 171 -38.02 -36.12 14.62
CA ALA A 171 -38.20 -35.21 15.79
C ALA A 171 -38.66 -35.69 17.20
N MET A 172 -37.82 -35.37 18.22
CA MET A 172 -38.11 -34.76 19.56
C MET A 172 -39.29 -35.27 20.44
N PRO A 173 -39.05 -35.53 21.75
CA PRO A 173 -39.26 -34.46 22.75
C PRO A 173 -38.30 -34.43 23.99
N ARG A 174 -38.61 -33.52 24.93
CA ARG A 174 -38.00 -33.18 26.25
C ARG A 174 -38.43 -34.14 27.39
N ALA A 175 -37.85 -34.20 28.61
CA ALA A 175 -36.57 -33.76 29.22
C ALA A 175 -36.48 -34.24 30.71
N HIS A 176 -35.35 -33.95 31.41
CA HIS A 176 -35.05 -34.16 32.85
C HIS A 176 -34.87 -35.64 33.30
N SER A 177 -33.62 -36.08 33.55
CA SER A 177 -32.87 -36.12 34.84
C SER A 177 -32.99 -37.51 35.49
N ASP A 178 -32.10 -38.01 36.37
CA ASP A 178 -31.13 -37.36 37.26
C ASP A 178 -29.96 -38.31 37.66
N TYR A 179 -28.93 -37.77 38.33
CA TYR A 179 -27.86 -38.47 39.09
C TYR A 179 -26.76 -39.34 38.39
N SER A 180 -25.62 -39.37 39.08
CA SER A 180 -24.37 -40.18 38.93
C SER A 180 -23.77 -40.31 40.36
N PRO A 181 -22.50 -40.72 40.64
CA PRO A 181 -21.50 -41.53 39.90
C PRO A 181 -20.89 -42.66 40.81
N VAL A 182 -19.65 -43.13 40.52
CA VAL A 182 -18.72 -43.93 41.39
C VAL A 182 -19.11 -45.42 41.55
N GLY A 183 -18.21 -46.41 41.59
CA GLY A 183 -16.73 -46.53 41.48
C GLY A 183 -16.36 -48.04 41.56
N ALA A 184 -15.17 -48.57 41.79
CA ALA A 184 -13.76 -48.18 41.93
C ALA A 184 -13.00 -49.47 42.42
N MET A 185 -11.75 -49.36 42.92
CA MET A 185 -10.99 -50.38 43.70
C MET A 185 -10.36 -51.60 42.98
N ARG A 186 -9.20 -52.17 43.39
CA ARG A 186 -8.00 -51.68 44.15
C ARG A 186 -6.89 -52.76 44.21
N LEU A 187 -5.73 -52.41 44.83
CA LEU A 187 -4.66 -53.22 45.51
C LEU A 187 -3.25 -53.13 44.85
N SER A 188 -2.09 -53.20 45.56
CA SER A 188 -1.62 -52.52 46.80
C SER A 188 -0.14 -52.87 47.19
N VAL A 189 0.69 -51.85 47.57
CA VAL A 189 1.81 -51.91 48.58
C VAL A 189 3.06 -52.79 48.19
N ALA A 190 4.34 -52.57 48.57
CA ALA A 190 5.12 -51.61 49.41
C ALA A 190 6.47 -51.26 48.70
N GLY A 191 7.51 -50.59 49.25
CA GLY A 191 7.70 -49.86 50.53
C GLY A 191 9.07 -50.12 51.24
N ALA A 192 9.72 -49.06 51.78
CA ALA A 192 10.96 -49.05 52.63
C ALA A 192 12.30 -49.40 51.91
N SER A 193 13.49 -48.92 52.29
CA SER A 193 13.96 -47.89 53.26
C SER A 193 15.47 -47.62 52.97
N VAL A 194 16.16 -46.54 53.39
CA VAL A 194 15.86 -45.28 54.11
C VAL A 194 16.95 -44.24 53.73
N VAL A 195 16.83 -42.97 54.13
CA VAL A 195 17.89 -41.94 53.96
C VAL A 195 18.01 -41.06 55.21
N PRO A 196 19.24 -40.70 55.63
CA PRO A 196 19.74 -39.31 55.46
C PRO A 196 21.23 -39.31 55.02
N GLN A 197 22.05 -38.26 54.98
CA GLN A 197 22.08 -36.86 55.46
C GLN A 197 22.93 -36.03 54.45
N ARG A 198 22.89 -34.70 54.30
CA ARG A 198 22.05 -33.56 54.78
C ARG A 198 22.40 -32.32 53.90
N VAL A 199 22.07 -31.10 54.35
CA VAL A 199 22.51 -29.80 53.78
C VAL A 199 21.84 -29.49 52.40
N SER A 200 22.04 -28.29 51.86
CA SER A 200 21.05 -27.19 51.90
C SER A 200 21.35 -26.11 50.83
N VAL A 201 20.39 -25.34 50.30
CA VAL A 201 18.91 -25.35 50.45
C VAL A 201 18.28 -24.76 49.15
N PRO A 202 17.03 -25.10 48.79
CA PRO A 202 16.51 -24.87 47.43
C PRO A 202 15.40 -23.82 47.31
N SER A 203 14.97 -23.58 46.07
CA SER A 203 13.83 -22.74 45.69
C SER A 203 12.47 -23.28 46.18
N GLN A 204 11.65 -22.38 46.74
CA GLN A 204 10.22 -22.57 47.02
C GLN A 204 9.37 -21.90 45.92
N ALA A 205 8.13 -22.30 45.63
CA ALA A 205 7.49 -23.61 45.81
C ALA A 205 6.28 -23.68 44.85
N VAL A 206 6.10 -24.79 44.13
CA VAL A 206 4.90 -25.02 43.31
C VAL A 206 3.94 -25.93 44.08
N MET A 207 2.75 -25.43 44.42
CA MET A 207 1.70 -26.28 45.00
C MET A 207 1.14 -27.24 43.94
N SER A 208 1.50 -28.52 44.05
CA SER A 208 0.69 -29.61 43.51
C SER A 208 -0.61 -29.74 44.32
N LEU A 209 -1.76 -29.72 43.65
CA LEU A 209 -3.04 -30.08 44.26
C LEU A 209 -3.27 -31.59 44.17
N PRO A 210 -4.00 -32.20 45.12
CA PRO A 210 -4.45 -33.59 45.02
C PRO A 210 -5.58 -33.73 43.99
N ASP A 211 -5.76 -34.94 43.47
CA ASP A 211 -6.90 -35.29 42.61
C ASP A 211 -8.24 -35.17 43.35
N ASN A 212 -9.28 -34.82 42.59
CA ASN A 212 -10.70 -34.83 42.99
C ASN A 212 -11.08 -33.96 44.21
N VAL A 213 -11.20 -32.65 43.97
CA VAL A 213 -12.05 -31.75 44.78
C VAL A 213 -12.98 -30.96 43.86
N GLU A 214 -14.07 -31.59 43.44
CA GLU A 214 -15.20 -30.88 42.83
C GLU A 214 -16.01 -30.19 43.94
N THR A 215 -15.99 -28.86 43.96
CA THR A 215 -16.97 -28.07 44.73
C THR A 215 -17.85 -27.33 43.73
N GLU A 216 -19.09 -27.79 43.60
CA GLU A 216 -20.01 -27.27 42.59
C GLU A 216 -20.28 -25.76 42.73
N SER A 217 -20.63 -25.16 41.60
CA SER A 217 -20.96 -23.74 41.46
C SER A 217 -22.20 -23.60 40.59
N ASN A 218 -23.32 -23.18 41.19
CA ASN A 218 -24.60 -22.98 40.48
C ASN A 218 -24.57 -21.86 39.41
N ASP A 219 -23.44 -21.19 39.20
CA ASP A 219 -23.17 -20.41 37.97
C ASP A 219 -22.28 -21.23 37.01
N GLY A 220 -22.90 -21.75 35.94
CA GLY A 220 -22.24 -22.53 34.89
C GLY A 220 -21.15 -21.77 34.11
N ARG A 221 -20.99 -20.45 34.32
CA ARG A 221 -19.92 -19.63 33.72
C ARG A 221 -18.65 -19.52 34.58
N ARG A 222 -18.61 -20.08 35.81
CA ARG A 222 -17.46 -19.94 36.74
C ARG A 222 -17.04 -21.25 37.43
N LYS A 223 -16.55 -22.20 36.62
CA LYS A 223 -16.27 -23.59 37.03
C LYS A 223 -15.09 -23.83 37.99
N HIS A 224 -14.21 -22.86 38.25
CA HIS A 224 -12.98 -23.10 39.02
C HIS A 224 -12.93 -22.29 40.32
N LYS A 225 -13.09 -22.95 41.47
CA LYS A 225 -13.18 -22.30 42.80
C LYS A 225 -11.84 -22.36 43.55
N CYS A 226 -11.46 -21.28 44.21
CA CYS A 226 -10.25 -21.21 45.03
C CYS A 226 -10.45 -21.88 46.39
N PRO A 227 -9.63 -22.87 46.81
CA PRO A 227 -9.80 -23.52 48.11
C PRO A 227 -9.50 -22.60 49.29
N SER A 228 -8.63 -21.59 49.12
CA SER A 228 -8.18 -20.71 50.21
C SER A 228 -9.12 -19.54 50.51
N CYS A 229 -9.95 -19.11 49.56
CA CYS A 229 -10.86 -17.95 49.74
C CYS A 229 -12.21 -18.08 49.02
N PHE A 230 -12.53 -19.25 48.46
CA PHE A 230 -13.81 -19.64 47.86
C PHE A 230 -14.30 -18.79 46.67
N ARG A 231 -13.47 -17.92 46.10
CA ARG A 231 -13.76 -17.19 44.85
C ARG A 231 -13.78 -18.11 43.63
N SER A 232 -14.79 -17.98 42.78
CA SER A 232 -14.95 -18.75 41.54
C SER A 232 -14.50 -17.99 40.29
N PHE A 233 -13.80 -18.69 39.39
CA PHE A 233 -13.19 -18.18 38.17
C PHE A 233 -13.67 -18.95 36.93
N ALA A 234 -13.70 -18.27 35.78
CA ALA A 234 -14.22 -18.82 34.51
C ALA A 234 -13.25 -19.75 33.76
N ARG A 235 -11.94 -19.72 34.07
CA ARG A 235 -10.90 -20.54 33.43
C ARG A 235 -9.82 -20.93 34.44
N ALA A 236 -9.29 -22.15 34.36
CA ALA A 236 -8.33 -22.69 35.32
C ALA A 236 -7.06 -21.84 35.51
N TYR A 237 -6.53 -21.20 34.47
CA TYR A 237 -5.33 -20.35 34.57
C TYR A 237 -5.56 -19.10 35.46
N ASN A 238 -6.78 -18.57 35.52
CA ASN A 238 -7.14 -17.46 36.40
C ASN A 238 -7.27 -17.91 37.86
N LEU A 239 -7.65 -19.16 38.10
CA LEU A 239 -7.55 -19.75 39.44
C LEU A 239 -6.07 -19.93 39.82
N LYS A 240 -5.24 -20.52 38.94
CA LYS A 240 -3.80 -20.72 39.20
C LYS A 240 -3.11 -19.39 39.56
N THR A 241 -3.24 -18.37 38.72
CA THR A 241 -2.63 -17.05 38.96
C THR A 241 -3.26 -16.26 40.13
N HIS A 242 -4.40 -16.72 40.66
CA HIS A 242 -4.96 -16.24 41.93
C HIS A 242 -4.45 -17.05 43.13
N MET A 243 -4.17 -18.35 43.00
CA MET A 243 -3.58 -19.15 44.09
C MET A 243 -2.21 -18.60 44.51
N ASP A 244 -1.42 -18.09 43.56
CA ASP A 244 -0.19 -17.33 43.83
C ASP A 244 -0.38 -16.07 44.72
N THR A 245 -1.61 -15.69 45.09
CA THR A 245 -1.87 -14.55 46.00
C THR A 245 -2.05 -14.97 47.47
N HIS A 246 -2.13 -16.29 47.73
CA HIS A 246 -2.17 -16.86 49.09
C HIS A 246 -0.80 -17.34 49.60
N ASP A 247 0.21 -17.37 48.73
CA ASP A 247 1.61 -17.64 49.12
C ASP A 247 2.14 -16.53 50.06
N PRO A 248 2.45 -16.85 51.34
CA PRO A 248 2.96 -15.86 52.29
C PRO A 248 4.43 -15.51 52.04
N GLY A 249 5.21 -16.37 51.38
CA GLY A 249 6.62 -16.16 51.05
C GLY A 249 6.86 -15.29 49.81
N ARG A 250 5.81 -15.03 49.02
CA ARG A 250 5.91 -14.31 47.75
C ARG A 250 6.57 -12.92 47.90
N PRO A 251 7.69 -12.63 47.20
CA PRO A 251 8.35 -11.34 47.30
C PRO A 251 7.45 -10.20 46.81
N LYS A 252 7.36 -9.15 47.62
CA LYS A 252 6.50 -7.97 47.40
C LYS A 252 7.31 -6.78 46.90
N GLY A 253 7.92 -6.94 45.72
CA GLY A 253 8.86 -5.99 45.12
C GLY A 253 8.29 -4.60 44.76
N HIS A 254 6.98 -4.37 44.93
CA HIS A 254 6.35 -3.07 44.68
C HIS A 254 5.87 -2.43 45.99
N VAL A 255 6.77 -1.71 46.66
CA VAL A 255 6.49 -0.94 47.87
C VAL A 255 5.75 0.36 47.50
N CYS A 256 4.84 0.83 48.36
CA CYS A 256 4.22 2.15 48.20
C CYS A 256 5.26 3.26 48.45
N PRO A 257 5.44 4.23 47.53
CA PRO A 257 6.42 5.30 47.70
C PRO A 257 5.97 6.42 48.66
N HIS A 258 4.71 6.40 49.11
CA HIS A 258 4.20 7.39 50.05
C HIS A 258 4.80 7.14 51.45
N ALA A 259 5.62 8.06 51.96
CA ALA A 259 6.51 7.81 53.12
C ALA A 259 5.80 7.29 54.41
N SER A 260 4.52 7.63 54.61
CA SER A 260 3.71 7.14 55.72
C SER A 260 3.14 5.72 55.53
N CYS A 261 3.23 5.13 54.33
CA CYS A 261 2.57 3.88 53.97
C CYS A 261 3.56 2.75 53.66
N ARG A 262 3.90 1.95 54.68
CA ARG A 262 4.82 0.81 54.57
C ARG A 262 4.20 -0.44 53.91
N ARG A 263 3.22 -0.29 52.99
CA ARG A 263 2.56 -1.41 52.30
C ARG A 263 3.31 -1.80 51.04
N ALA A 264 3.45 -3.10 50.81
CA ALA A 264 4.14 -3.66 49.66
C ALA A 264 3.30 -4.74 48.97
N PHE A 265 3.42 -4.82 47.64
CA PHE A 265 2.57 -5.61 46.75
C PHE A 265 3.41 -6.50 45.83
N SER A 266 2.88 -7.66 45.48
CA SER A 266 3.53 -8.65 44.60
C SER A 266 3.24 -8.46 43.11
N ARG A 267 2.43 -7.46 42.73
CA ARG A 267 2.11 -7.06 41.35
C ARG A 267 1.93 -5.54 41.25
N LYS A 268 2.50 -4.90 40.22
CA LYS A 268 2.48 -3.43 39.99
C LYS A 268 1.05 -2.85 39.97
N HIS A 269 0.11 -3.55 39.35
CA HIS A 269 -1.31 -3.22 39.30
C HIS A 269 -1.96 -3.07 40.70
N ASP A 270 -1.63 -3.95 41.65
CA ASP A 270 -2.24 -3.92 42.97
C ASP A 270 -1.68 -2.77 43.84
N LEU A 271 -0.43 -2.36 43.60
CA LEU A 271 0.11 -1.09 44.11
C LEU A 271 -0.61 0.11 43.48
N GLN A 272 -0.83 0.13 42.17
CA GLN A 272 -1.54 1.23 41.49
C GLN A 272 -2.97 1.39 42.04
N ARG A 273 -3.73 0.30 42.17
CA ARG A 273 -5.07 0.32 42.78
C ARG A 273 -5.03 0.76 44.25
N HIS A 274 -3.99 0.37 45.00
CA HIS A 274 -3.81 0.83 46.38
C HIS A 274 -3.55 2.36 46.46
N ARG A 275 -2.69 2.92 45.60
CA ARG A 275 -2.44 4.36 45.53
C ARG A 275 -3.72 5.13 45.20
N ALA A 276 -4.44 4.72 44.16
CA ALA A 276 -5.71 5.34 43.78
C ALA A 276 -6.76 5.29 44.91
N ALA A 277 -6.85 4.19 45.65
CA ALA A 277 -7.86 3.99 46.70
C ALA A 277 -7.52 4.64 48.06
N ILE A 278 -6.24 4.69 48.45
CA ILE A 278 -5.80 5.11 49.80
C ILE A 278 -5.03 6.43 49.81
N HIS A 279 -4.29 6.74 48.75
CA HIS A 279 -3.48 7.97 48.67
C HIS A 279 -4.14 9.06 47.82
N ARG A 280 -5.04 8.69 46.89
CA ARG A 280 -5.72 9.63 45.97
C ARG A 280 -4.75 10.62 45.30
N ASP A 281 -3.60 10.12 44.88
CA ASP A 281 -2.66 10.85 44.03
C ASP A 281 -3.42 11.38 42.80
N SER A 282 -3.50 12.70 42.64
CA SER A 282 -4.36 13.37 41.63
C SER A 282 -3.85 13.25 40.19
N SER A 283 -2.88 12.37 39.93
CA SER A 283 -2.14 12.21 38.68
C SER A 283 -2.36 10.88 37.96
N SER A 284 -3.28 10.01 38.42
CA SER A 284 -3.65 8.81 37.66
C SER A 284 -5.11 8.37 37.90
N ALA A 285 -6.04 8.93 37.11
CA ALA A 285 -7.47 8.64 37.19
C ALA A 285 -8.12 8.41 35.81
N ALA A 286 -7.55 7.48 35.03
CA ALA A 286 -8.16 6.99 33.79
C ALA A 286 -8.28 5.45 33.80
N SER A 287 -9.41 4.97 33.28
CA SER A 287 -9.82 3.55 33.15
C SER A 287 -10.28 2.78 34.41
N VAL A 288 -11.24 1.86 34.17
CA VAL A 288 -11.75 0.78 35.04
C VAL A 288 -12.53 1.15 36.30
N THR A 289 -13.85 1.29 36.15
CA THR A 289 -14.81 0.55 37.01
C THR A 289 -15.91 -0.08 36.14
N SER A 290 -16.35 -1.29 36.49
CA SER A 290 -17.37 -2.03 35.75
C SER A 290 -18.56 -2.43 36.65
N SER A 291 -19.74 -1.90 36.32
CA SER A 291 -21.07 -2.52 36.44
C SER A 291 -21.56 -3.10 37.79
N ARG A 292 -22.79 -2.67 38.15
CA ARG A 292 -23.84 -3.36 38.95
C ARG A 292 -23.66 -3.47 40.48
N GLN A 293 -24.54 -2.73 41.17
CA GLN A 293 -25.38 -3.27 42.24
C GLN A 293 -26.84 -3.36 41.74
N SER A 294 -27.69 -4.18 42.37
CA SER A 294 -29.07 -4.38 41.94
C SER A 294 -29.98 -4.92 43.06
N ALA A 295 -30.90 -4.09 43.56
CA ALA A 295 -32.08 -4.43 44.38
C ALA A 295 -32.87 -3.12 44.67
N ILE A 296 -34.16 -3.09 45.05
CA ILE A 296 -35.34 -3.98 44.89
C ILE A 296 -36.56 -3.04 45.08
N GLY A 297 -37.69 -3.30 44.42
CA GLY A 297 -38.96 -2.61 44.75
C GLY A 297 -39.86 -2.37 43.54
N VAL A 298 -41.10 -2.86 43.60
CA VAL A 298 -42.14 -2.61 42.60
C VAL A 298 -43.43 -2.26 43.32
N GLU A 299 -43.98 -1.09 43.00
CA GLU A 299 -45.38 -0.75 43.28
C GLU A 299 -46.08 -0.36 41.99
N ARG A 300 -47.39 -0.61 41.91
CA ARG A 300 -48.18 -0.48 40.68
C ARG A 300 -48.89 0.88 40.66
N GLY A 301 -48.67 1.67 39.62
CA GLY A 301 -49.53 2.80 39.27
C GLY A 301 -50.57 2.40 38.22
N GLU A 302 -51.82 2.81 38.40
CA GLU A 302 -52.90 2.54 37.46
C GLU A 302 -52.84 3.46 36.23
N ARG A 303 -53.50 3.07 35.13
CA ARG A 303 -53.55 3.85 33.89
C ARG A 303 -54.89 4.55 33.75
N HIS A 304 -54.91 5.87 33.82
CA HIS A 304 -56.05 6.63 33.30
C HIS A 304 -55.98 6.74 31.77
N ARG A 305 -57.14 6.64 31.12
CA ARG A 305 -57.32 6.74 29.67
C ARG A 305 -58.26 7.90 29.39
N CYS A 306 -57.88 8.80 28.47
CA CYS A 306 -58.75 9.87 28.02
C CYS A 306 -59.89 9.30 27.16
N ALA A 307 -61.14 9.68 27.45
CA ALA A 307 -62.32 9.18 26.77
C ALA A 307 -62.36 9.57 25.28
N ASP A 308 -61.98 10.81 24.96
CA ASP A 308 -62.20 11.40 23.63
C ASP A 308 -61.07 11.14 22.62
N CYS A 309 -59.87 10.76 23.09
CA CYS A 309 -58.72 10.46 22.22
C CYS A 309 -58.06 9.08 22.45
N GLY A 310 -58.50 8.30 23.44
CA GLY A 310 -58.03 6.93 23.68
C GLY A 310 -56.60 6.76 24.21
N LEU A 311 -55.78 7.82 24.22
CA LEU A 311 -54.46 7.83 24.82
C LEU A 311 -54.53 7.58 26.35
N SER A 312 -53.51 6.92 26.87
CA SER A 312 -53.37 6.63 28.30
C SER A 312 -51.94 6.91 28.74
N THR A 313 -51.79 7.58 29.89
CA THR A 313 -50.52 8.06 30.42
C THR A 313 -50.31 7.53 31.84
N VAL A 314 -49.05 7.58 32.30
CA VAL A 314 -48.66 7.24 33.68
C VAL A 314 -47.65 8.29 34.12
N GLY A 315 -47.91 8.97 35.24
CA GLY A 315 -47.03 10.01 35.77
C GLY A 315 -47.38 10.33 37.22
N ARG A 316 -46.39 10.79 37.99
CA ARG A 316 -46.60 11.40 39.31
C ARG A 316 -46.78 12.90 39.13
N GLU A 317 -47.69 13.50 39.90
CA GLU A 317 -47.89 14.94 39.93
C GLU A 317 -46.76 15.64 40.70
N HIS A 318 -46.41 16.86 40.29
CA HIS A 318 -46.54 18.03 41.17
C HIS A 318 -46.54 19.32 40.33
N GLN A 319 -47.70 19.98 40.34
CA GLN A 319 -48.00 21.41 40.13
C GLN A 319 -46.88 22.34 39.60
N PHE A 320 -47.15 23.09 38.52
CA PHE A 320 -47.77 24.42 38.68
C PHE A 320 -48.41 24.97 37.36
N SER A 321 -49.49 25.75 37.56
CA SER A 321 -50.19 26.68 36.62
C SER A 321 -50.24 26.40 35.11
N LEU A 322 -51.45 26.10 34.62
CA LEU A 322 -51.86 26.18 33.21
C LEU A 322 -52.03 27.63 32.72
N HIS A 323 -51.83 27.85 31.41
CA HIS A 323 -52.72 28.75 30.64
C HIS A 323 -53.14 28.11 29.31
N ARG A 324 -54.44 27.78 29.25
CA ARG A 324 -55.40 27.85 28.12
C ARG A 324 -54.93 28.70 26.91
N LEU A 325 -55.25 28.44 25.64
CA LEU A 325 -56.21 27.58 24.88
C LEU A 325 -55.72 27.58 23.39
N ASP A 326 -56.20 26.84 22.38
CA ASP A 326 -57.25 25.80 22.22
C ASP A 326 -56.83 24.82 21.09
N CYS A 327 -57.59 23.76 20.83
CA CYS A 327 -57.30 22.78 19.75
C CYS A 327 -58.56 22.41 18.93
N SER A 328 -58.82 23.13 17.84
CA SER A 328 -60.09 23.00 17.08
C SER A 328 -59.99 23.20 15.56
N ALA A 329 -59.57 22.17 14.82
CA ALA A 329 -59.95 21.92 13.42
C ALA A 329 -59.57 20.48 13.03
N ALA A 330 -60.54 19.61 12.75
CA ALA A 330 -60.26 18.17 12.56
C ALA A 330 -61.00 17.54 11.38
N ARG A 331 -60.24 16.80 10.55
CA ARG A 331 -60.68 15.59 9.78
C ARG A 331 -61.66 15.82 8.59
N PRO A 332 -61.96 14.80 7.75
CA PRO A 332 -61.02 13.84 7.12
C PRO A 332 -61.38 13.41 5.67
N ALA A 333 -60.51 12.57 5.07
CA ALA A 333 -60.81 11.56 4.03
C ALA A 333 -61.14 12.09 2.59
N ALA A 334 -61.11 11.28 1.51
CA ALA A 334 -60.86 9.82 1.37
C ALA A 334 -60.26 9.44 -0.01
N SER A 335 -59.52 8.31 -0.07
CA SER A 335 -59.56 7.20 -1.07
C SER A 335 -59.55 7.39 -2.60
N PHE A 336 -59.05 6.34 -3.31
CA PHE A 336 -59.25 6.02 -4.75
C PHE A 336 -58.54 6.95 -5.78
N GLU A 337 -58.10 6.55 -6.99
CA GLU A 337 -57.95 5.23 -7.67
C GLU A 337 -56.81 5.29 -8.73
N TRP A 338 -56.46 4.18 -9.39
CA TRP A 338 -55.65 4.15 -10.63
C TRP A 338 -56.57 4.12 -11.87
N PRO A 339 -56.15 4.66 -13.03
CA PRO A 339 -55.78 3.72 -14.09
C PRO A 339 -54.61 4.12 -15.01
N CYS A 340 -54.05 3.06 -15.57
CA CYS A 340 -53.16 2.92 -16.73
C CYS A 340 -53.49 3.78 -17.97
N ILE A 341 -52.51 4.00 -18.88
CA ILE A 341 -52.52 3.55 -20.31
C ILE A 341 -51.30 4.07 -21.15
N VAL A 342 -50.51 3.11 -21.68
CA VAL A 342 -49.94 3.00 -23.06
C VAL A 342 -49.02 4.09 -23.70
N HIS A 343 -47.75 3.69 -23.90
CA HIS A 343 -46.85 3.87 -25.07
C HIS A 343 -46.36 5.25 -25.62
N MET A 344 -45.01 5.32 -25.75
CA MET A 344 -44.21 5.65 -26.95
C MET A 344 -44.05 7.07 -27.54
N VAL A 345 -42.76 7.48 -27.58
CA VAL A 345 -41.98 7.89 -28.79
C VAL A 345 -41.98 9.36 -29.28
N ALA A 346 -40.78 9.76 -29.74
CA ALA A 346 -40.43 10.86 -30.67
C ALA A 346 -40.44 12.34 -30.21
N ALA A 347 -39.29 12.76 -29.65
CA ALA A 347 -38.29 13.62 -30.31
C ALA A 347 -38.61 15.06 -30.82
N LYS A 348 -37.52 15.87 -30.84
CA LYS A 348 -37.34 17.25 -31.37
C LYS A 348 -38.06 18.35 -30.56
N ALA A 349 -37.38 19.20 -29.78
CA ALA A 349 -36.32 20.20 -30.07
C ALA A 349 -36.90 21.64 -30.20
N VAL A 350 -36.02 22.64 -30.40
CA VAL A 350 -36.30 24.05 -30.79
C VAL A 350 -36.52 25.09 -29.66
N TYR A 351 -35.45 25.87 -29.43
CA TYR A 351 -35.37 27.31 -29.07
C TYR A 351 -35.56 27.84 -27.63
N CYS A 352 -34.49 28.46 -27.15
CA CYS A 352 -34.36 29.81 -26.56
C CYS A 352 -35.60 30.53 -25.96
N ARG A 353 -35.43 31.02 -24.72
CA ARG A 353 -35.70 32.43 -24.37
C ARG A 353 -34.91 32.91 -23.14
N LEU A 354 -34.25 34.05 -23.27
CA LEU A 354 -33.82 34.89 -22.14
C LEU A 354 -35.05 35.54 -21.47
N PRO A 355 -34.91 35.99 -20.23
CA PRO A 355 -35.00 37.44 -20.02
C PRO A 355 -33.88 38.01 -19.13
N CYS A 356 -33.43 39.22 -19.44
CA CYS A 356 -32.52 39.99 -18.59
C CYS A 356 -33.28 40.84 -17.57
N THR A 357 -32.78 40.95 -16.34
CA THR A 357 -33.05 42.09 -15.45
C THR A 357 -31.74 42.58 -14.80
N LEU A 358 -31.34 43.80 -15.16
CA LEU A 358 -30.18 44.50 -14.59
C LEU A 358 -30.66 45.53 -13.55
N ARG A 359 -29.89 45.70 -12.46
CA ARG A 359 -29.65 46.99 -11.77
C ARG A 359 -28.38 46.90 -10.87
N PRO A 360 -27.72 48.02 -10.53
CA PRO A 360 -26.25 48.02 -10.48
C PRO A 360 -25.61 48.33 -9.11
N ARG A 361 -24.31 48.05 -9.00
CA ARG A 361 -23.35 48.79 -8.16
C ARG A 361 -22.03 48.98 -8.93
N SER A 362 -21.27 50.00 -8.54
CA SER A 362 -20.03 50.47 -9.17
C SER A 362 -19.20 51.24 -8.12
N PRO A 363 -17.98 51.71 -8.43
CA PRO A 363 -16.84 50.95 -8.98
C PRO A 363 -15.54 51.20 -8.16
N PHE A 364 -14.53 50.33 -8.26
CA PHE A 364 -13.10 50.66 -8.05
C PHE A 364 -12.20 49.52 -8.62
N PRO A 365 -10.86 49.67 -8.75
CA PRO A 365 -10.24 49.45 -10.07
C PRO A 365 -9.52 48.10 -10.27
N LEU A 366 -9.34 47.77 -11.54
CA LEU A 366 -8.55 46.65 -12.05
C LEU A 366 -7.03 46.89 -11.94
N PRO A 367 -6.22 45.86 -11.64
CA PRO A 367 -4.93 45.63 -12.28
C PRO A 367 -5.11 44.84 -13.60
N VAL A 368 -4.07 44.81 -14.44
CA VAL A 368 -4.11 44.34 -15.84
C VAL A 368 -3.26 43.07 -16.05
N LEU A 369 -3.56 42.31 -17.10
CA LEU A 369 -2.74 41.20 -17.68
C LEU A 369 -2.71 39.85 -16.93
N THR A 370 -3.89 39.21 -16.80
CA THR A 370 -4.03 37.76 -16.47
C THR A 370 -4.39 36.89 -17.69
N THR A 371 -4.28 37.42 -18.92
CA THR A 371 -4.97 36.94 -20.14
C THR A 371 -4.41 35.67 -20.80
N MET A 372 -3.69 34.82 -20.04
CA MET A 372 -3.33 33.46 -20.46
C MET A 372 -4.06 32.40 -19.63
N SER A 373 -4.20 32.58 -18.30
CA SER A 373 -4.85 31.56 -17.46
C SER A 373 -6.31 31.37 -17.86
N SER A 374 -7.09 32.45 -18.02
CA SER A 374 -8.53 32.33 -18.28
C SER A 374 -8.88 31.59 -19.58
N VAL A 375 -7.95 31.51 -20.53
CA VAL A 375 -8.11 30.70 -21.76
C VAL A 375 -7.77 29.24 -21.49
N THR A 376 -6.67 28.93 -20.78
CA THR A 376 -6.39 27.55 -20.35
C THR A 376 -7.42 27.01 -19.36
N ASP A 377 -7.97 27.85 -18.49
CA ASP A 377 -8.97 27.49 -17.49
C ASP A 377 -10.34 27.23 -18.14
N ALA A 378 -10.72 28.05 -19.14
CA ALA A 378 -11.89 27.79 -19.97
C ALA A 378 -11.74 26.54 -20.86
N ILE A 379 -10.54 26.29 -21.41
CA ILE A 379 -10.25 25.07 -22.18
C ILE A 379 -10.23 23.84 -21.27
N LYS A 380 -9.62 23.93 -20.07
CA LYS A 380 -9.70 22.89 -19.03
C LYS A 380 -11.16 22.55 -18.73
N SER A 381 -11.98 23.55 -18.41
CA SER A 381 -13.40 23.38 -18.10
C SER A 381 -14.20 22.78 -19.28
N ALA A 382 -13.89 23.17 -20.52
CA ALA A 382 -14.53 22.61 -21.71
C ALA A 382 -14.12 21.15 -22.00
N ILE A 383 -12.88 20.77 -21.68
CA ILE A 383 -12.40 19.39 -21.82
C ILE A 383 -12.91 18.52 -20.67
N SER A 384 -12.69 18.91 -19.40
CA SER A 384 -13.12 18.12 -18.24
C SER A 384 -14.65 18.05 -18.09
N GLY A 385 -15.37 19.05 -18.58
CA GLY A 385 -16.83 19.02 -18.72
C GLY A 385 -17.36 18.02 -19.76
N SER A 386 -16.49 17.34 -20.52
CA SER A 386 -16.86 16.42 -21.60
C SER A 386 -16.45 14.95 -21.37
N THR A 387 -15.62 14.66 -20.35
CA THR A 387 -14.99 13.33 -20.15
C THR A 387 -15.68 12.42 -19.13
N GLY A 388 -16.87 12.77 -18.63
CA GLY A 388 -17.56 12.04 -17.56
C GLY A 388 -17.81 10.56 -17.90
N THR A 389 -17.12 9.66 -17.20
CA THR A 389 -17.24 8.21 -17.38
C THR A 389 -18.46 7.64 -16.65
N ALA A 390 -18.80 6.36 -16.92
CA ALA A 390 -19.79 5.64 -16.13
C ALA A 390 -19.42 5.56 -14.63
N LYS A 391 -18.12 5.62 -14.28
CA LYS A 391 -17.68 5.65 -12.88
C LYS A 391 -17.88 7.02 -12.24
N ASP A 392 -17.67 8.11 -12.98
CA ASP A 392 -17.94 9.46 -12.47
C ASP A 392 -19.44 9.68 -12.24
N ALA A 393 -20.28 9.12 -13.11
CA ALA A 393 -21.73 9.07 -12.91
C ALA A 393 -22.14 8.25 -11.67
N ASP A 394 -21.45 7.14 -11.36
CA ASP A 394 -21.66 6.37 -10.12
C ASP A 394 -21.23 7.16 -8.87
N LEU A 395 -20.08 7.85 -8.93
CA LEU A 395 -19.54 8.63 -7.81
C LEU A 395 -20.36 9.90 -7.50
N LYS A 396 -20.92 10.57 -8.51
CA LYS A 396 -21.60 11.88 -8.37
C LYS A 396 -22.72 11.92 -7.33
N ARG A 397 -23.32 10.78 -6.97
CA ARG A 397 -24.37 10.71 -5.93
C ARG A 397 -23.85 10.76 -4.48
N ASP A 398 -22.54 10.62 -4.29
CA ASP A 398 -21.86 10.68 -2.98
C ASP A 398 -20.97 11.94 -2.86
N VAL A 399 -20.88 12.76 -3.92
CA VAL A 399 -20.08 14.00 -3.97
C VAL A 399 -20.88 15.20 -3.47
N VAL A 400 -20.25 16.04 -2.63
CA VAL A 400 -20.78 17.33 -2.17
C VAL A 400 -19.88 18.45 -2.71
N ASP A 401 -20.38 19.26 -3.65
CA ASP A 401 -19.65 20.44 -4.13
C ASP A 401 -19.77 21.58 -3.10
N VAL A 402 -18.65 21.94 -2.49
CA VAL A 402 -18.57 23.00 -1.46
C VAL A 402 -18.80 24.42 -1.99
N ASN A 403 -18.73 24.63 -3.31
CA ASN A 403 -18.95 25.92 -3.97
C ASN A 403 -20.41 26.10 -4.42
N GLU A 404 -21.09 25.01 -4.78
CA GLU A 404 -22.54 25.01 -5.09
C GLU A 404 -23.42 24.81 -3.83
N SER A 405 -22.83 24.38 -2.72
CA SER A 405 -23.54 24.13 -1.46
C SER A 405 -24.07 25.40 -0.77
N PRO A 406 -25.14 25.30 0.05
CA PRO A 406 -25.61 26.42 0.87
C PRO A 406 -24.53 26.92 1.84
N ASN A 407 -24.28 28.23 1.85
CA ASN A 407 -23.25 28.86 2.67
C ASN A 407 -23.64 28.95 4.16
N TYR A 408 -23.59 27.83 4.88
CA TYR A 408 -23.61 27.71 6.33
C TYR A 408 -23.06 26.34 6.78
N LEU A 409 -22.43 26.28 7.96
CA LEU A 409 -21.96 25.03 8.56
C LEU A 409 -23.09 24.28 9.29
N THR A 410 -23.07 22.95 9.27
CA THR A 410 -23.91 22.08 10.10
C THR A 410 -23.09 21.04 10.86
N THR A 411 -23.73 20.40 11.84
CA THR A 411 -23.41 19.05 12.33
C THR A 411 -23.67 17.99 11.26
N ASP A 412 -23.18 16.77 11.48
CA ASP A 412 -23.49 15.58 10.67
C ASP A 412 -25.00 15.25 10.72
N ASN A 413 -25.67 15.65 11.80
CA ASN A 413 -27.13 15.54 11.97
C ASN A 413 -27.93 16.74 11.39
N GLY A 414 -27.28 17.69 10.72
CA GLY A 414 -27.94 18.78 9.96
C GLY A 414 -28.35 20.02 10.75
N VAL A 415 -28.04 20.11 12.05
CA VAL A 415 -28.24 21.31 12.87
C VAL A 415 -27.19 22.37 12.51
N LYS A 416 -27.62 23.60 12.23
CA LYS A 416 -26.71 24.70 11.88
C LYS A 416 -25.84 25.13 13.05
N VAL A 417 -24.56 25.36 12.78
CA VAL A 417 -23.56 25.80 13.77
C VAL A 417 -23.46 27.32 13.79
N SER A 418 -23.50 27.94 14.97
CA SER A 418 -23.40 29.40 15.16
C SER A 418 -22.03 29.91 15.60
N ASP A 419 -21.20 29.03 16.17
CA ASP A 419 -19.84 29.30 16.67
C ASP A 419 -19.02 28.01 16.49
N THR A 420 -17.81 28.12 15.94
CA THR A 420 -16.89 27.00 15.66
C THR A 420 -15.69 26.94 16.59
N ASP A 421 -15.50 27.97 17.40
CA ASP A 421 -14.25 28.36 18.04
C ASP A 421 -14.35 28.19 19.56
N ASN A 422 -15.57 28.30 20.11
CA ASN A 422 -15.86 28.15 21.54
C ASN A 422 -16.65 26.89 21.86
N TRP A 423 -16.04 25.95 22.58
CA TRP A 423 -16.79 24.95 23.37
C TRP A 423 -17.67 25.68 24.40
N LEU A 424 -18.97 25.34 24.46
CA LEU A 424 -19.93 25.80 25.45
C LEU A 424 -19.39 25.56 26.88
N ARG A 425 -19.36 26.62 27.69
CA ARG A 425 -18.74 26.60 29.03
C ARG A 425 -19.48 27.53 29.98
N VAL A 426 -19.27 27.34 31.27
CA VAL A 426 -19.67 28.34 32.27
C VAL A 426 -18.86 29.61 32.02
N VAL A 427 -19.53 30.74 31.75
CA VAL A 427 -18.93 32.08 31.73
C VAL A 427 -19.71 32.99 32.67
N ASN A 428 -19.01 33.90 33.35
CA ASN A 428 -19.72 34.97 34.06
C ASN A 428 -20.31 35.98 33.07
N PRO A 429 -21.42 36.67 33.40
CA PRO A 429 -22.10 37.60 32.48
C PRO A 429 -21.27 38.79 32.00
N ASP A 430 -20.13 39.08 32.63
CA ASP A 430 -19.20 40.14 32.23
C ASP A 430 -18.05 39.64 31.33
N GLY A 431 -18.00 38.34 31.04
CA GLY A 431 -16.98 37.69 30.21
C GLY A 431 -15.58 37.57 30.85
N LYS A 432 -15.36 38.07 32.08
CA LYS A 432 -13.99 38.21 32.63
C LYS A 432 -13.44 36.97 33.31
N SER A 433 -14.29 36.02 33.69
CA SER A 433 -13.86 34.75 34.29
C SER A 433 -14.47 33.57 33.55
N VAL A 434 -13.59 32.68 33.08
CA VAL A 434 -13.93 31.49 32.31
C VAL A 434 -13.99 30.27 33.24
N GLY A 435 -15.11 29.56 33.23
CA GLY A 435 -15.30 28.29 33.92
C GLY A 435 -15.16 27.07 32.99
N PRO A 436 -15.52 25.86 33.48
CA PRO A 436 -15.33 24.62 32.74
C PRO A 436 -16.26 24.49 31.52
N SER A 437 -15.77 23.81 30.48
CA SER A 437 -16.58 23.33 29.36
C SER A 437 -17.66 22.36 29.83
N LEU A 438 -18.83 22.41 29.19
CA LEU A 438 -19.99 21.59 29.55
C LEU A 438 -20.07 20.33 28.67
N LEU A 439 -20.44 19.22 29.31
CA LEU A 439 -20.61 17.92 28.63
C LEU A 439 -21.86 17.89 27.74
N GLU A 440 -22.84 18.77 27.96
CA GLU A 440 -24.04 18.87 27.13
C GLU A 440 -23.75 19.30 25.69
N ASP A 441 -22.64 20.01 25.45
CA ASP A 441 -22.22 20.50 24.12
C ASP A 441 -22.14 19.36 23.09
N GLN A 442 -23.12 19.30 22.19
CA GLN A 442 -23.14 18.32 21.12
C GLN A 442 -22.25 18.70 19.94
N LEU A 443 -22.03 19.99 19.70
CA LEU A 443 -21.31 20.49 18.53
C LEU A 443 -19.81 20.19 18.67
N ALA A 444 -19.24 20.55 19.82
CA ALA A 444 -17.85 20.26 20.13
C ALA A 444 -17.59 18.76 20.27
N ARG A 445 -18.50 18.00 20.92
CA ARG A 445 -18.37 16.55 21.05
C ARG A 445 -18.43 15.82 19.71
N GLU A 446 -19.35 16.17 18.81
CA GLU A 446 -19.49 15.50 17.52
C GLU A 446 -18.25 15.75 16.65
N LYS A 447 -17.84 17.02 16.51
CA LYS A 447 -16.63 17.44 15.77
C LYS A 447 -15.36 16.72 16.25
N ILE A 448 -15.14 16.65 17.57
CA ILE A 448 -13.99 15.93 18.16
C ILE A 448 -14.14 14.41 17.99
N THR A 449 -15.34 13.85 18.14
CA THR A 449 -15.56 12.41 17.94
C THR A 449 -15.27 11.99 16.50
N HIS A 450 -15.62 12.79 15.50
CA HIS A 450 -15.25 12.51 14.11
C HIS A 450 -13.73 12.58 13.91
N PHE A 451 -13.09 13.65 14.39
CA PHE A 451 -11.62 13.83 14.33
C PHE A 451 -10.85 12.65 14.94
N ASP A 452 -11.23 12.22 16.15
CA ASP A 452 -10.61 11.11 16.88
C ASP A 452 -10.68 9.77 16.13
N HIS A 453 -11.59 9.63 15.15
CA HIS A 453 -11.86 8.39 14.41
C HIS A 453 -11.56 8.48 12.90
N GLU A 454 -10.92 9.55 12.40
CA GLU A 454 -10.56 9.70 10.97
C GLU A 454 -9.58 8.63 10.45
N ARG A 455 -8.88 7.91 11.33
CA ARG A 455 -7.80 6.98 10.95
C ARG A 455 -8.30 5.54 10.93
N ILE A 456 -8.42 4.97 9.74
CA ILE A 456 -8.50 3.51 9.54
C ILE A 456 -7.09 2.90 9.53
N PRO A 457 -6.95 1.56 9.69
CA PRO A 457 -5.68 0.88 9.43
C PRO A 457 -5.18 1.13 8.00
N GLU A 458 -3.87 1.24 7.82
CA GLU A 458 -3.26 1.24 6.50
C GLU A 458 -3.25 -0.19 5.89
N ARG A 459 -2.85 -0.30 4.62
CA ARG A 459 -2.58 -1.61 4.00
C ARG A 459 -1.29 -2.18 4.59
N VAL A 460 -1.28 -3.46 4.98
CA VAL A 460 -0.10 -4.11 5.61
C VAL A 460 1.17 -4.01 4.75
N VAL A 461 1.00 -4.08 3.43
CA VAL A 461 1.99 -3.78 2.38
C VAL A 461 1.39 -2.76 1.42
N HIS A 462 2.23 -2.02 0.69
CA HIS A 462 1.79 -0.97 -0.23
C HIS A 462 0.99 0.17 0.45
N ALA A 463 1.30 0.47 1.72
CA ALA A 463 0.63 1.51 2.50
C ALA A 463 0.82 2.89 1.86
N ARG A 464 2.08 3.29 1.61
CA ARG A 464 2.40 4.50 0.84
C ARG A 464 2.00 4.33 -0.63
N GLY A 465 1.24 5.29 -1.14
CA GLY A 465 0.82 5.29 -2.55
C GLY A 465 0.00 6.52 -2.96
N THR A 466 -0.41 6.53 -4.22
CA THR A 466 -1.27 7.55 -4.86
C THR A 466 -2.14 6.89 -5.92
N GLY A 467 -3.21 7.54 -6.38
CA GLY A 467 -4.06 7.00 -7.43
C GLY A 467 -4.72 8.06 -8.30
N ALA A 468 -5.26 7.62 -9.44
CA ALA A 468 -5.94 8.46 -10.42
C ALA A 468 -6.99 7.65 -11.19
N PHE A 469 -7.97 8.35 -11.75
CA PHE A 469 -8.99 7.80 -12.64
C PHE A 469 -8.56 7.96 -14.11
N GLY A 470 -9.22 7.18 -14.96
CA GLY A 470 -9.06 7.28 -16.40
C GLY A 470 -9.90 6.24 -17.13
N TYR A 471 -9.41 5.81 -18.29
CA TYR A 471 -10.06 4.78 -19.09
C TYR A 471 -9.07 3.81 -19.75
N PHE A 472 -9.59 2.64 -20.09
CA PHE A 472 -8.95 1.61 -20.90
C PHE A 472 -9.77 1.34 -22.16
N LYS A 473 -9.09 1.00 -23.26
CA LYS A 473 -9.71 0.62 -24.53
C LYS A 473 -8.81 -0.33 -25.32
N VAL A 474 -9.38 -1.40 -25.89
CA VAL A 474 -8.67 -2.25 -26.87
C VAL A 474 -8.66 -1.63 -28.26
N TYR A 475 -7.60 -1.92 -29.02
CA TYR A 475 -7.41 -1.37 -30.36
C TYR A 475 -8.31 -2.05 -31.42
N ASP A 476 -8.49 -3.36 -31.29
CA ASP A 476 -9.35 -4.19 -32.13
C ASP A 476 -9.70 -5.51 -31.40
N ASP A 477 -10.49 -6.36 -32.03
CA ASP A 477 -10.95 -7.65 -31.50
C ASP A 477 -9.90 -8.79 -31.65
N ARG A 478 -8.59 -8.49 -31.67
CA ARG A 478 -7.57 -9.55 -31.81
C ARG A 478 -7.55 -10.53 -30.64
N ALA A 479 -8.06 -10.19 -29.46
CA ALA A 479 -8.00 -11.08 -28.29
C ALA A 479 -9.08 -12.17 -28.28
N SER A 480 -10.12 -12.10 -29.12
CA SER A 480 -11.22 -13.08 -29.17
C SER A 480 -10.78 -14.52 -29.41
N LYS A 481 -9.65 -14.73 -30.12
CA LYS A 481 -9.01 -16.05 -30.27
C LYS A 481 -8.61 -16.70 -28.94
N TYR A 482 -8.37 -15.91 -27.88
CA TYR A 482 -7.94 -16.39 -26.56
C TYR A 482 -9.04 -16.31 -25.50
N THR A 483 -9.92 -15.30 -25.56
CA THR A 483 -10.88 -14.99 -24.49
C THR A 483 -12.25 -14.58 -25.00
N SER A 484 -13.30 -14.91 -24.24
CA SER A 484 -14.63 -14.30 -24.42
C SER A 484 -14.85 -13.03 -23.59
N ALA A 485 -13.86 -12.57 -22.82
CA ALA A 485 -14.00 -11.44 -21.90
C ALA A 485 -14.19 -10.11 -22.66
N PRO A 486 -15.39 -9.48 -22.62
CA PRO A 486 -15.70 -8.37 -23.52
C PRO A 486 -14.78 -7.16 -23.39
N VAL A 487 -14.23 -6.92 -22.19
CA VAL A 487 -13.26 -5.85 -21.90
C VAL A 487 -11.98 -5.96 -22.75
N LEU A 488 -11.67 -7.14 -23.29
CA LEU A 488 -10.53 -7.39 -24.16
C LEU A 488 -10.88 -7.56 -25.65
N THR A 489 -12.17 -7.56 -26.02
CA THR A 489 -12.63 -7.88 -27.38
C THR A 489 -13.48 -6.80 -28.05
N ASP A 490 -14.09 -5.88 -27.30
CA ASP A 490 -14.90 -4.78 -27.88
C ASP A 490 -14.08 -3.47 -28.05
N PRO A 491 -13.66 -3.11 -29.27
CA PRO A 491 -12.99 -1.84 -29.56
C PRO A 491 -13.94 -0.64 -29.66
N PHE A 492 -15.25 -0.78 -29.44
CA PHE A 492 -16.20 0.34 -29.37
C PHE A 492 -16.38 0.86 -27.94
N ARG A 493 -16.44 -0.01 -26.92
CA ARG A 493 -16.44 0.42 -25.52
C ARG A 493 -15.20 1.23 -25.12
N THR A 494 -15.40 2.09 -24.13
CA THR A 494 -14.37 2.71 -23.31
C THR A 494 -14.64 2.30 -21.86
N THR A 495 -13.76 1.49 -21.26
CA THR A 495 -13.95 0.96 -19.90
C THR A 495 -13.34 1.93 -18.89
N PRO A 496 -14.09 2.47 -17.92
CA PRO A 496 -13.52 3.32 -16.88
C PRO A 496 -12.52 2.52 -16.02
N VAL A 497 -11.44 3.16 -15.58
CA VAL A 497 -10.47 2.57 -14.65
C VAL A 497 -10.16 3.48 -13.46
N PHE A 498 -9.74 2.86 -12.36
CA PHE A 498 -9.01 3.54 -11.29
C PHE A 498 -7.69 2.80 -11.05
N VAL A 499 -6.59 3.55 -10.99
CA VAL A 499 -5.24 3.01 -10.80
C VAL A 499 -4.66 3.51 -9.50
N ARG A 500 -4.03 2.62 -8.73
CA ARG A 500 -3.24 2.98 -7.55
C ARG A 500 -1.80 2.51 -7.71
N PHE A 501 -0.89 3.47 -7.67
CA PHE A 501 0.55 3.26 -7.58
C PHE A 501 1.02 3.31 -6.12
N SER A 502 2.11 2.62 -5.79
CA SER A 502 2.60 2.50 -4.42
C SER A 502 4.02 1.97 -4.34
N THR A 503 4.72 2.17 -3.22
CA THR A 503 5.87 1.34 -2.80
C THR A 503 5.35 0.02 -2.20
N VAL A 504 6.15 -0.76 -1.46
CA VAL A 504 5.69 -1.99 -0.74
C VAL A 504 5.99 -1.92 0.76
N GLN A 505 7.23 -1.62 1.11
CA GLN A 505 7.77 -1.70 2.48
C GLN A 505 7.16 -0.62 3.36
N GLY A 506 7.24 0.63 2.90
CA GLY A 506 6.99 1.81 3.73
C GLY A 506 5.53 1.99 4.14
N SER A 507 5.32 2.40 5.40
CA SER A 507 4.03 2.83 5.94
C SER A 507 3.53 4.12 5.25
N ARG A 508 2.25 4.47 5.41
CA ARG A 508 1.55 5.51 4.62
C ARG A 508 2.24 6.88 4.54
N GLY A 509 3.07 7.22 5.53
CA GLY A 509 3.84 8.46 5.63
C GLY A 509 5.29 8.38 5.13
N SER A 510 5.74 7.25 4.59
CA SER A 510 7.07 7.13 3.98
C SER A 510 7.17 7.93 2.68
N ALA A 511 8.39 8.02 2.16
CA ALA A 511 8.70 8.76 0.94
C ALA A 511 8.47 7.94 -0.35
N ASP A 512 8.26 8.64 -1.47
CA ASP A 512 7.95 8.05 -2.78
C ASP A 512 9.17 7.53 -3.58
N THR A 513 10.39 8.04 -3.32
CA THR A 513 11.62 7.77 -4.10
C THR A 513 12.60 6.83 -3.38
N VAL A 514 12.10 5.94 -2.54
CA VAL A 514 12.89 4.86 -1.91
C VAL A 514 13.31 3.79 -2.92
N ARG A 515 14.31 2.97 -2.58
CA ARG A 515 14.58 1.70 -3.29
C ARG A 515 13.57 0.66 -2.82
N ASP A 516 12.64 0.31 -3.69
CA ASP A 516 11.55 -0.64 -3.41
C ASP A 516 10.93 -1.11 -4.73
N VAL A 517 10.16 -2.19 -4.71
CA VAL A 517 9.24 -2.53 -5.80
C VAL A 517 8.13 -1.49 -5.84
N ARG A 518 7.56 -1.19 -7.01
CA ARG A 518 6.33 -0.38 -7.10
C ARG A 518 5.11 -1.23 -7.42
N GLY A 519 4.10 -1.17 -6.56
CA GLY A 519 2.79 -1.75 -6.84
C GLY A 519 2.05 -0.94 -7.91
N PHE A 520 1.47 -1.63 -8.89
CA PHE A 520 0.72 -1.08 -10.01
C PHE A 520 -0.63 -1.81 -10.09
N ALA A 521 -1.60 -1.35 -9.29
CA ALA A 521 -2.93 -1.94 -9.22
C ALA A 521 -3.92 -1.19 -10.12
N VAL A 522 -4.57 -1.90 -11.04
CA VAL A 522 -5.58 -1.36 -11.97
C VAL A 522 -6.92 -2.04 -11.71
N LYS A 523 -7.96 -1.24 -11.43
CA LYS A 523 -9.36 -1.66 -11.34
C LYS A 523 -10.09 -1.24 -12.61
N PHE A 524 -10.67 -2.20 -13.31
CA PHE A 524 -11.51 -2.00 -14.47
C PHE A 524 -12.98 -2.11 -14.04
N TYR A 525 -13.75 -1.05 -14.26
CA TYR A 525 -15.18 -1.03 -14.00
C TYR A 525 -15.92 -1.49 -15.26
N THR A 526 -15.99 -2.81 -15.49
CA THR A 526 -16.63 -3.37 -16.69
C THR A 526 -18.14 -3.54 -16.51
N ASP A 527 -18.85 -3.76 -17.61
CA ASP A 527 -20.30 -4.02 -17.59
C ASP A 527 -20.62 -5.43 -17.07
N GLU A 528 -19.61 -6.31 -17.09
CA GLU A 528 -19.64 -7.70 -16.64
C GLU A 528 -19.15 -7.89 -15.19
N GLY A 529 -18.61 -6.83 -14.55
CA GLY A 529 -18.13 -6.82 -13.17
C GLY A 529 -16.92 -5.91 -12.94
N ASN A 530 -16.37 -5.95 -11.73
CA ASN A 530 -15.03 -5.41 -11.48
C ASN A 530 -13.98 -6.47 -11.88
N TRP A 531 -12.96 -6.07 -12.64
CA TRP A 531 -11.73 -6.85 -12.85
C TRP A 531 -10.55 -6.08 -12.25
N ASP A 532 -9.69 -6.74 -11.47
CA ASP A 532 -8.50 -6.10 -10.89
C ASP A 532 -7.20 -6.79 -11.37
N ILE A 533 -6.33 -6.05 -12.07
CA ILE A 533 -4.92 -6.46 -12.25
C ILE A 533 -4.13 -5.86 -11.11
N VAL A 534 -3.83 -6.67 -10.09
CA VAL A 534 -3.02 -6.26 -8.93
C VAL A 534 -1.54 -6.56 -9.20
N GLY A 535 -0.89 -5.72 -10.02
CA GLY A 535 0.46 -5.92 -10.52
C GLY A 535 1.57 -5.18 -9.76
N ASN A 536 2.81 -5.35 -10.24
CA ASN A 536 4.01 -4.60 -9.85
C ASN A 536 4.73 -4.03 -11.08
N ASP A 537 5.70 -3.15 -10.88
CA ASP A 537 6.60 -2.60 -11.91
C ASP A 537 7.77 -3.53 -12.33
N ILE A 538 7.92 -4.64 -11.62
CA ILE A 538 8.88 -5.72 -11.84
C ILE A 538 8.11 -7.00 -12.20
N PRO A 539 8.52 -7.79 -13.21
CA PRO A 539 7.72 -8.89 -13.77
C PRO A 539 7.72 -10.19 -12.95
N VAL A 540 8.44 -10.23 -11.83
CA VAL A 540 8.63 -11.40 -10.95
C VAL A 540 8.41 -11.02 -9.49
N PHE A 541 8.47 -12.00 -8.58
CA PHE A 541 8.38 -11.79 -7.14
C PHE A 541 9.51 -12.47 -6.36
N PHE A 542 9.68 -12.12 -5.07
CA PHE A 542 10.75 -12.63 -4.21
C PHE A 542 10.61 -14.11 -3.80
N ILE A 543 9.42 -14.68 -3.93
CA ILE A 543 9.05 -15.99 -3.38
C ILE A 543 8.10 -16.72 -4.33
N GLN A 544 8.10 -18.05 -4.23
CA GLN A 544 7.31 -18.92 -5.09
C GLN A 544 5.93 -19.27 -4.52
N ASP A 545 5.84 -19.47 -3.19
CA ASP A 545 4.62 -19.92 -2.50
C ASP A 545 4.13 -18.82 -1.54
N ALA A 546 2.83 -18.49 -1.61
CA ALA A 546 2.21 -17.48 -0.76
C ALA A 546 2.37 -17.73 0.75
N VAL A 547 2.61 -18.97 1.20
CA VAL A 547 2.88 -19.27 2.61
C VAL A 547 4.14 -18.56 3.14
N LYS A 548 5.09 -18.23 2.26
CA LYS A 548 6.33 -17.48 2.59
C LYS A 548 6.12 -15.96 2.62
N PHE A 549 4.94 -15.46 2.24
CA PHE A 549 4.66 -14.02 2.13
C PHE A 549 4.81 -13.27 3.47
N PRO A 550 4.30 -13.77 4.61
CA PRO A 550 4.56 -13.11 5.90
C PRO A 550 6.04 -13.02 6.23
N ASP A 551 6.83 -14.05 5.93
CA ASP A 551 8.25 -14.09 6.28
C ASP A 551 9.08 -13.08 5.48
N VAL A 552 8.90 -13.00 4.15
CA VAL A 552 9.63 -12.02 3.33
C VAL A 552 9.20 -10.59 3.63
N ILE A 553 7.91 -10.39 3.96
CA ILE A 553 7.42 -9.07 4.38
C ILE A 553 7.93 -8.70 5.77
N HIS A 554 7.99 -9.62 6.74
CA HIS A 554 8.62 -9.35 8.04
C HIS A 554 10.13 -9.11 7.91
N ALA A 555 10.81 -9.78 6.97
CA ALA A 555 12.23 -9.62 6.73
C ALA A 555 12.59 -8.26 6.11
N VAL A 556 11.76 -7.72 5.21
CA VAL A 556 11.99 -6.41 4.57
C VAL A 556 11.36 -5.22 5.33
N LYS A 557 10.40 -5.47 6.22
CA LYS A 557 9.80 -4.44 7.09
C LYS A 557 10.80 -3.99 8.17
N PRO A 558 10.56 -2.82 8.80
CA PRO A 558 11.40 -2.35 9.90
C PRO A 558 11.47 -3.36 11.04
N GLU A 559 12.64 -3.55 11.64
CA GLU A 559 12.91 -4.70 12.51
C GLU A 559 12.11 -4.64 13.83
N PRO A 560 11.56 -5.77 14.33
CA PRO A 560 10.49 -5.77 15.33
C PRO A 560 10.91 -5.33 16.75
N ASN A 561 12.20 -5.11 16.97
CA ASN A 561 12.81 -4.63 18.21
C ASN A 561 12.92 -3.10 18.30
N ASN A 562 12.94 -2.39 17.18
CA ASN A 562 13.18 -0.94 17.13
C ASN A 562 12.35 -0.16 16.07
N GLU A 563 11.66 -0.86 15.17
CA GLU A 563 10.93 -0.30 14.02
C GLU A 563 11.83 0.50 13.04
N VAL A 564 13.06 0.01 12.80
CA VAL A 564 14.04 0.58 11.86
C VAL A 564 14.50 -0.50 10.87
N PRO A 565 14.72 -0.23 9.57
CA PRO A 565 14.57 1.06 8.87
C PRO A 565 13.22 1.21 8.16
N GLN A 566 12.75 2.46 8.04
CA GLN A 566 11.54 2.81 7.31
C GLN A 566 11.82 2.96 5.81
N GLY A 567 11.05 2.26 4.97
CA GLY A 567 11.09 2.36 3.51
C GLY A 567 12.37 1.85 2.84
N GLN A 568 13.09 0.90 3.44
CA GLN A 568 14.41 0.45 2.97
C GLN A 568 14.55 -1.07 3.16
N SER A 569 15.28 -1.74 2.26
CA SER A 569 15.75 -3.13 2.41
C SER A 569 17.19 -3.23 2.95
N ALA A 570 17.86 -2.09 3.14
CA ALA A 570 19.24 -1.95 3.61
C ALA A 570 19.39 -2.25 5.13
N HIS A 571 19.15 -3.49 5.54
CA HIS A 571 19.33 -3.95 6.92
C HIS A 571 19.43 -5.49 7.02
N ASN A 572 19.88 -5.99 8.18
CA ASN A 572 20.24 -7.38 8.41
C ASN A 572 19.14 -8.40 8.02
N ASN A 573 17.91 -8.23 8.52
CA ASN A 573 16.86 -9.25 8.36
C ASN A 573 16.49 -9.53 6.90
N PHE A 574 16.50 -8.51 6.02
CA PHE A 574 16.18 -8.71 4.60
C PHE A 574 17.27 -9.52 3.89
N TRP A 575 18.54 -9.15 4.11
CA TRP A 575 19.66 -9.80 3.45
C TRP A 575 20.01 -11.17 4.04
N ASP A 576 19.64 -11.45 5.31
CA ASP A 576 19.62 -12.81 5.86
C ASP A 576 18.57 -13.67 5.14
N PHE A 577 17.32 -13.20 5.04
CA PHE A 577 16.27 -13.90 4.31
C PHE A 577 16.70 -14.19 2.85
N ALA A 578 17.23 -13.19 2.15
CA ALA A 578 17.71 -13.35 0.78
C ALA A 578 18.95 -14.27 0.68
N GLY A 579 19.81 -14.27 1.71
CA GLY A 579 20.98 -15.14 1.84
C GLY A 579 20.66 -16.61 2.17
N LEU A 580 19.45 -16.88 2.67
CA LEU A 580 18.94 -18.20 3.03
C LEU A 580 17.84 -18.72 2.08
N GLN A 581 17.18 -17.86 1.29
CA GLN A 581 16.11 -18.21 0.36
C GLN A 581 16.52 -17.83 -1.09
N PRO A 582 17.28 -18.69 -1.80
CA PRO A 582 17.85 -18.35 -3.10
C PRO A 582 16.82 -18.10 -4.20
N GLU A 583 15.56 -18.55 -4.03
CA GLU A 583 14.43 -18.21 -4.91
C GLU A 583 14.25 -16.69 -5.11
N SER A 584 14.70 -15.88 -4.15
CA SER A 584 14.70 -14.41 -4.23
C SER A 584 15.74 -13.82 -5.19
N ALA A 585 16.77 -14.57 -5.61
CA ALA A 585 17.97 -14.02 -6.26
C ALA A 585 17.66 -13.25 -7.56
N HIS A 586 16.75 -13.75 -8.39
CA HIS A 586 16.30 -13.04 -9.59
C HIS A 586 15.59 -11.73 -9.25
N MET A 587 14.71 -11.73 -8.24
CA MET A 587 14.00 -10.53 -7.80
C MET A 587 14.93 -9.47 -7.21
N VAL A 588 15.96 -9.88 -6.45
CA VAL A 588 16.98 -8.97 -5.92
C VAL A 588 17.69 -8.24 -7.06
N MET A 589 18.05 -8.92 -8.16
CA MET A 589 18.66 -8.25 -9.32
C MET A 589 17.76 -7.14 -9.90
N TRP A 590 16.44 -7.35 -9.94
CA TRP A 590 15.50 -6.33 -10.41
C TRP A 590 15.44 -5.11 -9.48
N VAL A 591 15.16 -5.29 -8.19
CA VAL A 591 14.99 -4.17 -7.24
C VAL A 591 16.31 -3.43 -6.93
N MET A 592 17.45 -4.09 -7.13
CA MET A 592 18.78 -3.48 -7.00
C MET A 592 19.24 -2.75 -8.28
N SER A 593 18.68 -3.07 -9.44
CA SER A 593 18.80 -2.20 -10.62
C SER A 593 18.01 -0.90 -10.43
N ASP A 594 18.11 0.02 -11.39
CA ASP A 594 17.39 1.30 -11.38
C ASP A 594 15.86 1.14 -11.43
N ARG A 595 15.37 -0.07 -11.76
CA ARG A 595 13.95 -0.41 -11.69
C ARG A 595 13.37 -0.21 -10.28
N GLY A 596 14.18 -0.39 -9.22
CA GLY A 596 13.77 -0.11 -7.84
C GLY A 596 13.66 1.38 -7.48
N VAL A 597 14.08 2.30 -8.37
CA VAL A 597 14.08 3.76 -8.18
C VAL A 597 13.58 4.50 -9.44
N PRO A 598 12.34 4.24 -9.91
CA PRO A 598 11.81 4.89 -11.10
C PRO A 598 11.73 6.42 -10.92
N ARG A 599 11.87 7.19 -12.00
CA ARG A 599 11.78 8.67 -12.02
C ARG A 599 10.34 9.16 -11.86
N SER A 600 9.38 8.33 -12.25
CA SER A 600 7.95 8.60 -12.12
C SER A 600 7.19 7.28 -12.26
N TYR A 601 6.05 7.16 -11.57
CA TYR A 601 5.07 6.10 -11.85
C TYR A 601 4.66 6.07 -13.34
N ARG A 602 4.70 7.23 -14.02
CA ARG A 602 4.37 7.42 -15.45
C ARG A 602 5.46 6.93 -16.40
N MET A 603 6.62 6.54 -15.86
CA MET A 603 7.83 6.14 -16.58
C MET A 603 8.36 4.78 -16.09
N MET A 604 7.46 3.90 -15.64
CA MET A 604 7.77 2.50 -15.29
C MET A 604 6.83 1.55 -16.04
N GLN A 605 7.26 0.31 -16.23
CA GLN A 605 6.39 -0.77 -16.70
C GLN A 605 5.42 -1.21 -15.60
N GLY A 606 4.45 -2.03 -15.97
CA GLY A 606 3.61 -2.78 -15.04
C GLY A 606 3.44 -4.20 -15.52
N PHE A 607 3.25 -5.13 -14.59
CA PHE A 607 3.17 -6.56 -14.87
C PHE A 607 2.18 -7.24 -13.92
N GLY A 608 1.38 -8.17 -14.42
CA GLY A 608 0.52 -9.02 -13.59
C GLY A 608 1.29 -9.96 -12.65
N VAL A 609 2.60 -10.16 -12.92
CA VAL A 609 3.54 -11.08 -12.27
C VAL A 609 3.13 -12.54 -12.36
N ASN A 610 2.01 -12.90 -11.75
CA ASN A 610 1.46 -14.24 -11.75
C ASN A 610 0.97 -14.65 -13.14
N THR A 611 0.88 -15.97 -13.35
CA THR A 611 0.25 -16.52 -14.57
C THR A 611 -1.26 -16.61 -14.37
N PHE A 612 -2.01 -15.99 -15.27
CA PHE A 612 -3.48 -16.09 -15.32
C PHE A 612 -3.90 -16.98 -16.49
N THR A 613 -5.20 -17.19 -16.66
CA THR A 613 -5.75 -17.89 -17.83
C THR A 613 -6.74 -17.03 -18.59
N LEU A 614 -6.73 -17.16 -19.92
CA LEU A 614 -7.76 -16.69 -20.84
C LEU A 614 -8.46 -17.91 -21.40
N TYR A 615 -9.79 -17.85 -21.52
CA TYR A 615 -10.58 -18.95 -22.06
C TYR A 615 -11.85 -18.47 -22.75
N LYS A 616 -12.42 -19.37 -23.55
CA LYS A 616 -13.75 -19.24 -24.17
C LYS A 616 -14.67 -20.36 -23.67
N PRO A 617 -16.01 -20.20 -23.76
CA PRO A 617 -16.96 -21.29 -23.48
C PRO A 617 -16.86 -22.48 -24.45
N ASP A 618 -16.11 -22.38 -25.55
CA ASP A 618 -15.91 -23.46 -26.52
C ASP A 618 -14.89 -24.54 -26.09
N GLY A 619 -14.16 -24.29 -25.00
CA GLY A 619 -13.31 -25.29 -24.33
C GLY A 619 -11.80 -25.10 -24.49
N GLU A 620 -11.33 -24.08 -25.21
CA GLU A 620 -9.90 -23.73 -25.25
C GLU A 620 -9.46 -22.87 -24.05
N LEU A 621 -8.26 -23.16 -23.52
CA LEU A 621 -7.60 -22.39 -22.47
C LEU A 621 -6.18 -21.99 -22.90
N TYR A 622 -5.81 -20.77 -22.56
CA TYR A 622 -4.52 -20.15 -22.83
C TYR A 622 -3.97 -19.56 -21.53
N PHE A 623 -2.71 -19.82 -21.20
CA PHE A 623 -2.02 -19.15 -20.10
C PHE A 623 -1.56 -17.76 -20.54
N VAL A 624 -1.66 -16.76 -19.65
CA VAL A 624 -1.35 -15.37 -19.95
C VAL A 624 -0.50 -14.69 -18.86
N LYS A 625 0.44 -13.84 -19.29
CA LYS A 625 1.02 -12.76 -18.47
C LYS A 625 0.52 -11.41 -18.99
N PHE A 626 0.12 -10.51 -18.10
CA PHE A 626 -0.33 -9.15 -18.42
C PHE A 626 0.80 -8.13 -18.28
N HIS A 627 0.91 -7.19 -19.22
CA HIS A 627 1.99 -6.18 -19.29
C HIS A 627 1.45 -4.78 -19.60
N TRP A 628 2.05 -3.77 -18.97
CA TRP A 628 1.86 -2.35 -19.22
C TRP A 628 3.18 -1.73 -19.67
N ILE A 629 3.22 -1.14 -20.87
CA ILE A 629 4.41 -0.51 -21.46
C ILE A 629 4.19 1.01 -21.53
N PRO A 630 4.94 1.84 -20.77
CA PRO A 630 4.73 3.29 -20.71
C PRO A 630 5.07 3.95 -22.05
N THR A 631 4.21 4.85 -22.54
CA THR A 631 4.45 5.57 -23.80
C THR A 631 5.58 6.59 -23.70
N LEU A 632 5.83 7.11 -22.49
CA LEU A 632 6.97 7.97 -22.15
C LEU A 632 8.30 7.21 -22.02
N GLY A 633 8.28 5.87 -22.12
CA GLY A 633 9.43 4.99 -21.91
C GLY A 633 9.73 4.71 -20.45
N VAL A 634 10.76 3.91 -20.19
CA VAL A 634 11.21 3.55 -18.82
C VAL A 634 12.40 4.42 -18.41
N HIS A 635 12.29 5.09 -17.26
CA HIS A 635 13.26 6.07 -16.76
C HIS A 635 13.36 6.03 -15.22
N SER A 636 14.56 6.26 -14.69
CA SER A 636 14.88 6.05 -13.27
C SER A 636 15.83 7.11 -12.70
N LEU A 637 15.75 7.33 -11.38
CA LEU A 637 16.61 8.21 -10.62
C LEU A 637 17.99 7.58 -10.39
N MET A 638 18.99 8.39 -10.10
CA MET A 638 20.24 7.93 -9.48
C MET A 638 20.05 7.75 -7.97
N TRP A 639 20.91 6.97 -7.30
CA TRP A 639 20.65 6.59 -5.90
C TRP A 639 20.80 7.75 -4.91
N ASP A 640 21.86 8.56 -5.04
CA ASP A 640 22.06 9.76 -4.21
C ASP A 640 20.93 10.79 -4.41
N GLU A 641 20.50 11.00 -5.66
CA GLU A 641 19.33 11.80 -6.00
C GLU A 641 18.06 11.27 -5.32
N ALA A 642 17.76 9.98 -5.46
CA ALA A 642 16.56 9.35 -4.90
C ALA A 642 16.52 9.47 -3.36
N LEU A 643 17.66 9.28 -2.70
CA LEU A 643 17.85 9.53 -1.26
C LEU A 643 17.65 11.00 -0.88
N LYS A 644 18.26 11.94 -1.62
CA LYS A 644 18.10 13.38 -1.42
C LYS A 644 16.63 13.80 -1.57
N ILE A 645 15.91 13.28 -2.56
CA ILE A 645 14.46 13.55 -2.74
C ILE A 645 13.64 13.02 -1.56
N ASN A 646 13.96 11.85 -0.98
CA ASN A 646 13.20 11.31 0.16
C ASN A 646 13.14 12.27 1.37
N GLY A 647 14.14 13.15 1.55
CA GLY A 647 14.12 14.24 2.53
C GLY A 647 13.64 15.60 2.01
N GLN A 648 13.87 15.91 0.73
CA GLN A 648 13.54 17.21 0.12
C GLN A 648 12.07 17.31 -0.35
N ASP A 649 11.52 16.23 -0.90
CA ASP A 649 10.11 16.08 -1.25
C ASP A 649 9.66 14.59 -1.17
N PRO A 650 9.26 14.10 0.01
CA PRO A 650 8.75 12.72 0.17
C PRO A 650 7.44 12.44 -0.61
N ASP A 651 6.80 13.46 -1.18
CA ASP A 651 5.60 13.35 -2.01
C ASP A 651 5.90 13.50 -3.52
N PHE A 652 7.17 13.39 -3.94
CA PHE A 652 7.60 13.65 -5.31
C PHE A 652 6.79 12.92 -6.39
N HIS A 653 6.60 11.58 -6.29
CA HIS A 653 5.83 10.84 -7.29
C HIS A 653 4.31 11.06 -7.19
N ARG A 654 3.78 11.31 -5.99
CA ARG A 654 2.39 11.72 -5.79
C ARG A 654 2.10 13.06 -6.49
N LYS A 655 3.01 14.03 -6.35
CA LYS A 655 2.94 15.35 -6.99
C LYS A 655 3.14 15.26 -8.50
N ASP A 656 4.16 14.54 -8.97
CA ASP A 656 4.46 14.34 -10.40
C ASP A 656 3.28 13.71 -11.16
N LEU A 657 2.56 12.74 -10.55
CA LEU A 657 1.34 12.18 -11.16
C LEU A 657 0.20 13.20 -11.23
N TYR A 658 -0.08 13.89 -10.12
CA TYR A 658 -1.17 14.87 -10.02
C TYR A 658 -0.94 16.06 -10.97
N GLU A 659 0.28 16.60 -10.97
CA GLU A 659 0.70 17.73 -11.82
C GLU A 659 0.70 17.37 -13.31
N ALA A 660 1.10 16.15 -13.69
CA ALA A 660 1.03 15.71 -15.09
C ALA A 660 -0.43 15.66 -15.59
N ILE A 661 -1.35 15.14 -14.78
CA ILE A 661 -2.78 15.11 -15.11
C ILE A 661 -3.36 16.53 -15.16
N GLU A 662 -3.09 17.37 -14.17
CA GLU A 662 -3.56 18.76 -14.13
C GLU A 662 -3.01 19.63 -15.26
N ASN A 663 -1.86 19.30 -15.85
CA ASN A 663 -1.33 20.01 -17.01
C ASN A 663 -1.66 19.33 -18.37
N GLY A 664 -2.53 18.32 -18.38
CA GLY A 664 -2.95 17.61 -19.60
C GLY A 664 -1.87 16.72 -20.23
N ALA A 665 -0.77 16.47 -19.52
CA ALA A 665 0.28 15.53 -19.90
C ALA A 665 -0.08 14.11 -19.41
N TYR A 666 -1.27 13.65 -19.83
CA TYR A 666 -1.93 12.45 -19.32
C TYR A 666 -1.04 11.20 -19.42
N PRO A 667 -0.76 10.50 -18.30
CA PRO A 667 -0.04 9.22 -18.30
C PRO A 667 -0.71 8.18 -19.21
N LYS A 668 0.09 7.42 -19.96
CA LYS A 668 -0.42 6.34 -20.83
C LYS A 668 0.46 5.09 -20.84
N TRP A 669 -0.18 3.94 -20.96
CA TRP A 669 0.48 2.65 -21.17
C TRP A 669 -0.24 1.86 -22.26
N LYS A 670 0.55 1.23 -23.13
CA LYS A 670 0.09 0.13 -23.98
C LYS A 670 -0.15 -1.09 -23.09
N PHE A 671 -1.31 -1.71 -23.22
CA PHE A 671 -1.60 -3.02 -22.64
C PHE A 671 -1.16 -4.11 -23.61
N CYS A 672 -0.39 -5.06 -23.12
CA CYS A 672 0.13 -6.17 -23.90
C CYS A 672 -0.01 -7.49 -23.13
N VAL A 673 -0.09 -8.59 -23.87
CA VAL A 673 -0.15 -9.95 -23.32
C VAL A 673 0.97 -10.81 -23.89
N GLN A 674 1.53 -11.69 -23.05
CA GLN A 674 2.23 -12.89 -23.52
C GLN A 674 1.27 -14.06 -23.37
N VAL A 675 1.14 -14.92 -24.39
CA VAL A 675 0.14 -16.00 -24.40
C VAL A 675 0.78 -17.34 -24.77
N ILE A 676 0.47 -18.38 -23.99
CA ILE A 676 0.92 -19.77 -24.20
C ILE A 676 -0.33 -20.66 -24.29
N PRO A 677 -0.54 -21.45 -25.36
CA PRO A 677 -1.64 -22.42 -25.41
C PRO A 677 -1.39 -23.55 -24.40
N GLN A 678 -2.45 -24.09 -23.78
CA GLN A 678 -2.34 -25.08 -22.71
C GLN A 678 -1.44 -26.29 -23.07
N SER A 679 -1.44 -26.72 -24.33
CA SER A 679 -0.61 -27.84 -24.83
C SER A 679 0.90 -27.61 -24.73
N ARG A 680 1.36 -26.40 -24.41
CA ARG A 680 2.78 -26.01 -24.31
C ARG A 680 3.21 -25.62 -22.89
N GLU A 681 2.41 -25.92 -21.87
CA GLU A 681 2.67 -25.58 -20.47
C GLU A 681 4.06 -26.00 -19.97
N HIS A 682 4.55 -27.15 -20.45
CA HIS A 682 5.79 -27.76 -19.95
C HIS A 682 7.00 -27.60 -20.90
N ASP A 683 6.85 -26.93 -22.05
CA ASP A 683 7.87 -26.76 -23.11
C ASP A 683 9.15 -26.00 -22.68
N PHE A 684 9.11 -25.32 -21.54
CA PHE A 684 10.13 -24.35 -21.11
C PHE A 684 11.04 -24.93 -20.02
N ASP A 685 12.30 -24.50 -19.96
CA ASP A 685 13.25 -24.92 -18.90
C ASP A 685 12.77 -24.54 -17.49
N PHE A 686 12.03 -23.43 -17.39
CA PHE A 686 11.37 -22.95 -16.18
C PHE A 686 9.90 -23.45 -16.12
N ASP A 687 9.32 -23.40 -14.92
CA ASP A 687 7.87 -23.60 -14.77
C ASP A 687 7.13 -22.33 -15.15
N ILE A 688 6.09 -22.41 -16.00
CA ILE A 688 5.35 -21.20 -16.39
C ILE A 688 4.48 -20.65 -15.24
N LEU A 689 4.25 -21.44 -14.19
CA LEU A 689 3.49 -21.09 -12.98
C LEU A 689 4.37 -20.54 -11.85
N ASP A 690 5.69 -20.46 -12.05
CA ASP A 690 6.63 -19.92 -11.05
C ASP A 690 6.70 -18.38 -11.12
N ALA A 691 6.19 -17.72 -10.08
CA ALA A 691 6.19 -16.26 -9.96
C ALA A 691 7.59 -15.61 -9.84
N THR A 692 8.64 -16.40 -9.60
CA THR A 692 10.05 -15.92 -9.66
C THR A 692 10.60 -15.89 -11.09
N LYS A 693 9.82 -16.32 -12.11
CA LYS A 693 10.27 -16.48 -13.49
C LYS A 693 9.53 -15.57 -14.47
N ILE A 694 10.28 -14.85 -15.30
CA ILE A 694 9.77 -14.23 -16.52
C ILE A 694 9.55 -15.28 -17.60
N TRP A 695 8.67 -14.97 -18.55
CA TRP A 695 8.69 -15.61 -19.88
C TRP A 695 9.52 -14.70 -20.80
N PRO A 696 10.71 -15.12 -21.28
CA PRO A 696 11.53 -14.28 -22.17
C PRO A 696 10.77 -13.90 -23.45
N GLN A 697 10.85 -12.63 -23.86
CA GLN A 697 10.11 -12.12 -25.03
C GLN A 697 10.62 -12.70 -26.35
N GLU A 698 11.83 -13.25 -26.37
CA GLU A 698 12.38 -14.08 -27.44
C GLU A 698 11.66 -15.44 -27.60
N LEU A 699 11.04 -15.97 -26.53
CA LEU A 699 10.34 -17.27 -26.53
C LEU A 699 8.81 -17.12 -26.60
N VAL A 700 8.27 -16.07 -25.96
CA VAL A 700 6.85 -15.72 -25.98
C VAL A 700 6.72 -14.22 -26.22
N PRO A 701 6.48 -13.76 -27.46
CA PRO A 701 6.45 -12.33 -27.78
C PRO A 701 5.26 -11.61 -27.13
N LEU A 702 5.39 -10.30 -26.96
CA LEU A 702 4.27 -9.44 -26.55
C LEU A 702 3.32 -9.18 -27.72
N GLU A 703 2.04 -9.50 -27.55
CA GLU A 703 0.96 -9.04 -28.39
C GLU A 703 0.33 -7.79 -27.76
N GLU A 704 0.46 -6.65 -28.43
CA GLU A 704 -0.15 -5.37 -28.02
C GLU A 704 -1.65 -5.38 -28.34
N ILE A 705 -2.50 -5.06 -27.36
CA ILE A 705 -3.96 -5.20 -27.47
C ILE A 705 -4.79 -3.95 -27.11
N GLY A 706 -4.26 -2.98 -26.35
CA GLY A 706 -5.01 -1.76 -26.01
C GLY A 706 -4.17 -0.63 -25.41
N GLU A 707 -4.82 0.49 -25.06
CA GLU A 707 -4.23 1.62 -24.31
C GLU A 707 -5.03 1.90 -23.03
N MET A 708 -4.32 2.23 -21.96
CA MET A 708 -4.87 2.89 -20.77
C MET A 708 -4.35 4.31 -20.68
N VAL A 709 -5.23 5.26 -20.37
CA VAL A 709 -4.95 6.69 -20.19
C VAL A 709 -5.48 7.12 -18.82
N LEU A 710 -4.71 7.90 -18.07
CA LEU A 710 -5.15 8.52 -16.80
C LEU A 710 -5.36 10.01 -17.00
N ASP A 711 -6.58 10.50 -16.83
CA ASP A 711 -6.99 11.86 -17.20
C ASP A 711 -7.71 12.65 -16.10
N ARG A 712 -8.04 12.01 -14.95
CA ARG A 712 -8.67 12.67 -13.81
C ARG A 712 -7.98 12.33 -12.47
N ALA A 713 -7.60 13.36 -11.72
CA ALA A 713 -7.14 13.23 -10.35
C ALA A 713 -8.30 12.90 -9.38
N PRO A 714 -8.03 12.26 -8.23
CA PRO A 714 -9.03 12.10 -7.18
C PRO A 714 -9.47 13.48 -6.65
N GLN A 715 -10.77 13.64 -6.41
CA GLN A 715 -11.36 14.78 -5.72
C GLN A 715 -11.03 14.72 -4.22
N GLU A 716 -10.99 13.51 -3.64
CA GLU A 716 -10.64 13.33 -2.23
C GLU A 716 -9.76 12.08 -2.01
N PHE A 717 -8.53 12.31 -1.52
CA PHE A 717 -7.55 11.24 -1.35
C PHE A 717 -8.03 10.12 -0.41
N PHE A 718 -8.75 10.43 0.67
CA PHE A 718 -9.15 9.40 1.63
C PHE A 718 -10.26 8.50 1.09
N ASN A 719 -11.33 9.09 0.58
CA ASN A 719 -12.49 8.37 0.06
C ASN A 719 -12.25 7.65 -1.28
N GLU A 720 -11.36 8.17 -2.15
CA GLU A 720 -11.03 7.52 -3.43
C GLU A 720 -9.72 6.71 -3.36
N VAL A 721 -8.60 7.26 -2.85
CA VAL A 721 -7.30 6.55 -2.88
C VAL A 721 -7.12 5.63 -1.68
N GLU A 722 -7.35 6.09 -0.46
CA GLU A 722 -7.09 5.27 0.73
C GLU A 722 -8.12 4.15 0.89
N GLN A 723 -9.41 4.43 0.69
CA GLN A 723 -10.47 3.41 0.78
C GLN A 723 -10.56 2.46 -0.43
N SER A 724 -9.81 2.71 -1.51
CA SER A 724 -9.75 1.76 -2.65
C SER A 724 -9.28 0.37 -2.21
N ALA A 725 -9.93 -0.66 -2.73
CA ALA A 725 -9.62 -2.06 -2.52
C ALA A 725 -9.50 -2.79 -3.85
N PHE A 726 -8.39 -3.51 -4.02
CA PHE A 726 -8.08 -4.31 -5.20
C PHE A 726 -7.88 -5.76 -4.77
N CYS A 727 -8.36 -6.72 -5.54
CA CYS A 727 -8.33 -8.14 -5.18
C CYS A 727 -8.04 -9.00 -6.41
N THR A 728 -7.01 -9.85 -6.38
CA THR A 728 -6.70 -10.75 -7.51
C THR A 728 -7.85 -11.69 -7.85
N SER A 729 -8.73 -12.01 -6.89
CA SER A 729 -9.95 -12.79 -7.10
C SER A 729 -11.04 -12.07 -7.91
N HIS A 730 -10.88 -10.79 -8.23
CA HIS A 730 -11.79 -10.04 -9.09
C HIS A 730 -11.44 -10.29 -10.55
N VAL A 731 -12.06 -11.31 -11.14
CA VAL A 731 -11.99 -11.65 -12.56
C VAL A 731 -13.38 -11.67 -13.18
N VAL A 732 -13.46 -11.38 -14.48
CA VAL A 732 -14.70 -11.39 -15.28
C VAL A 732 -14.74 -12.62 -16.20
N PRO A 733 -15.91 -13.07 -16.67
CA PRO A 733 -16.04 -14.26 -17.51
C PRO A 733 -15.10 -14.26 -18.73
N GLY A 734 -14.33 -15.33 -18.90
CA GLY A 734 -13.29 -15.45 -19.93
C GLY A 734 -11.87 -15.11 -19.46
N ILE A 735 -11.71 -14.63 -18.22
CA ILE A 735 -10.43 -14.48 -17.50
C ILE A 735 -10.48 -15.35 -16.24
N GLY A 736 -9.42 -16.10 -15.96
CA GLY A 736 -9.35 -17.02 -14.83
C GLY A 736 -7.95 -17.14 -14.21
N PHE A 737 -7.80 -18.10 -13.32
CA PHE A 737 -6.56 -18.36 -12.58
C PHE A 737 -5.78 -19.54 -13.18
N SER A 738 -4.52 -19.67 -12.76
CA SER A 738 -3.71 -20.88 -12.90
C SER A 738 -3.34 -21.40 -11.51
N ASP A 739 -2.69 -22.56 -11.44
CA ASP A 739 -2.20 -23.13 -10.17
C ASP A 739 -0.85 -22.56 -9.70
N ASP A 740 -0.49 -21.34 -10.17
CA ASP A 740 0.58 -20.49 -9.61
C ASP A 740 0.43 -20.38 -8.06
N PRO A 741 1.37 -20.94 -7.27
CA PRO A 741 1.20 -21.09 -5.84
C PRO A 741 1.32 -19.78 -5.04
N LEU A 742 1.79 -18.70 -5.68
CA LEU A 742 1.69 -17.36 -5.12
C LEU A 742 0.30 -16.77 -5.38
N LEU A 743 -0.23 -16.89 -6.61
CA LEU A 743 -1.56 -16.40 -6.97
C LEU A 743 -2.68 -17.03 -6.13
N GLN A 744 -2.62 -18.34 -5.91
CA GLN A 744 -3.61 -19.09 -5.14
C GLN A 744 -3.79 -18.56 -3.71
N GLY A 745 -2.70 -18.21 -3.01
CA GLY A 745 -2.78 -17.60 -1.69
C GLY A 745 -3.13 -16.10 -1.70
N ARG A 746 -2.74 -15.35 -2.75
CA ARG A 746 -3.15 -13.95 -2.94
C ARG A 746 -4.67 -13.82 -3.03
N ASN A 747 -5.33 -14.75 -3.74
CA ASN A 747 -6.78 -14.79 -3.90
C ASN A 747 -7.56 -14.87 -2.56
N PHE A 748 -6.99 -15.51 -1.54
CA PHE A 748 -7.52 -15.47 -0.17
C PHE A 748 -7.27 -14.11 0.52
N SER A 749 -6.00 -13.66 0.52
CA SER A 749 -5.54 -12.56 1.38
C SER A 749 -6.21 -11.22 1.07
N TYR A 750 -6.46 -10.91 -0.20
CA TYR A 750 -7.05 -9.62 -0.59
C TYR A 750 -8.50 -9.43 -0.14
N PHE A 751 -9.28 -10.49 0.05
CA PHE A 751 -10.62 -10.41 0.65
C PHE A 751 -10.52 -10.23 2.18
N ASP A 752 -9.73 -11.07 2.85
CA ASP A 752 -9.60 -11.10 4.31
C ASP A 752 -9.13 -9.76 4.88
N THR A 753 -8.08 -9.17 4.30
CA THR A 753 -7.49 -7.94 4.82
C THR A 753 -8.43 -6.72 4.78
N GLN A 754 -9.49 -6.71 3.96
CA GLN A 754 -10.45 -5.59 3.97
C GLN A 754 -11.38 -5.64 5.18
N ILE A 755 -11.58 -6.80 5.81
CA ILE A 755 -12.51 -6.98 6.94
C ILE A 755 -12.06 -6.12 8.15
N SER A 756 -10.76 -6.04 8.39
CA SER A 756 -10.15 -5.19 9.42
C SER A 756 -9.90 -3.76 8.94
N ARG A 757 -9.48 -3.59 7.68
CA ARG A 757 -9.09 -2.27 7.13
C ARG A 757 -10.27 -1.34 6.83
N LEU A 758 -11.36 -1.90 6.30
CA LEU A 758 -12.54 -1.15 5.83
C LEU A 758 -13.85 -1.66 6.47
N GLY A 759 -13.96 -2.96 6.73
CA GLY A 759 -15.17 -3.63 7.18
C GLY A 759 -15.85 -4.44 6.06
N VAL A 760 -16.80 -5.31 6.44
CA VAL A 760 -17.34 -6.35 5.55
C VAL A 760 -18.11 -5.84 4.32
N ASN A 761 -18.72 -4.65 4.37
CA ASN A 761 -19.43 -4.02 3.24
C ASN A 761 -18.53 -3.09 2.39
N TRP A 762 -17.22 -3.35 2.31
CA TRP A 762 -16.27 -2.47 1.62
C TRP A 762 -16.55 -2.27 0.12
N GLU A 763 -17.28 -3.18 -0.52
CA GLU A 763 -17.77 -3.07 -1.90
C GLU A 763 -18.94 -2.08 -2.08
N GLU A 764 -19.53 -1.58 -0.98
CA GLU A 764 -20.52 -0.50 -1.03
C GLU A 764 -19.87 0.91 -0.96
N LEU A 765 -18.56 0.99 -0.66
CA LEU A 765 -17.81 2.25 -0.61
C LEU A 765 -17.64 2.85 -2.02
N PRO A 766 -17.79 4.18 -2.21
CA PRO A 766 -18.02 4.76 -3.54
C PRO A 766 -17.01 4.38 -4.62
N VAL A 767 -15.70 4.39 -4.32
CA VAL A 767 -14.66 3.99 -5.29
C VAL A 767 -14.68 2.50 -5.64
N ASN A 768 -15.06 1.61 -4.72
CA ASN A 768 -15.01 0.16 -4.94
C ASN A 768 -16.21 -0.35 -5.76
N ARG A 769 -17.40 0.25 -5.58
CA ARG A 769 -18.64 -0.17 -6.26
C ARG A 769 -18.43 -0.40 -7.76
N PRO A 770 -18.84 -1.55 -8.32
CA PRO A 770 -18.91 -1.72 -9.77
C PRO A 770 -19.98 -0.81 -10.37
N VAL A 771 -19.85 -0.51 -11.66
CA VAL A 771 -20.85 0.27 -12.43
C VAL A 771 -22.01 -0.60 -12.94
N CYS A 772 -21.82 -1.93 -12.98
CA CYS A 772 -22.85 -2.90 -13.35
C CYS A 772 -23.86 -3.17 -12.20
N PRO A 773 -25.02 -3.79 -12.48
CA PRO A 773 -25.94 -4.27 -11.45
C PRO A 773 -25.30 -5.30 -10.52
N VAL A 774 -25.71 -5.32 -9.24
CA VAL A 774 -25.22 -6.29 -8.23
C VAL A 774 -26.41 -6.90 -7.49
N MET A 775 -26.83 -8.09 -7.91
CA MET A 775 -28.03 -8.76 -7.38
C MET A 775 -27.65 -10.09 -6.72
N ASN A 776 -27.72 -10.17 -5.38
CA ASN A 776 -27.38 -11.38 -4.64
C ASN A 776 -28.20 -11.51 -3.33
N HIS A 777 -27.91 -12.54 -2.54
CA HIS A 777 -28.56 -12.82 -1.25
C HIS A 777 -27.74 -12.44 -0.01
N GLN A 778 -26.58 -11.80 -0.16
CA GLN A 778 -25.73 -11.34 0.96
C GLN A 778 -26.37 -10.12 1.65
N ARG A 779 -26.43 -10.11 2.98
CA ARG A 779 -27.13 -9.09 3.79
C ARG A 779 -26.31 -8.68 5.02
N ASP A 780 -26.82 -7.66 5.72
CA ASP A 780 -26.35 -7.17 7.01
C ASP A 780 -24.87 -6.69 6.98
N GLY A 781 -24.12 -6.92 8.06
CA GLY A 781 -22.74 -6.43 8.22
C GLY A 781 -22.63 -4.98 8.73
N LYS A 782 -21.42 -4.58 9.14
CA LYS A 782 -21.11 -3.20 9.57
C LYS A 782 -21.23 -2.24 8.38
N MET A 783 -21.74 -1.02 8.60
CA MET A 783 -21.94 0.02 7.57
C MET A 783 -22.69 -0.48 6.31
N ARG A 784 -23.83 -1.15 6.50
CA ARG A 784 -24.69 -1.56 5.37
C ARG A 784 -25.46 -0.37 4.83
N HIS A 785 -25.19 0.05 3.59
CA HIS A 785 -25.86 1.17 2.94
C HIS A 785 -27.01 0.68 2.04
N ARG A 786 -26.85 -0.43 1.30
CA ARG A 786 -27.88 -0.91 0.36
C ARG A 786 -29.04 -1.62 1.07
N ILE A 787 -30.18 -0.92 1.19
CA ILE A 787 -31.47 -1.48 1.62
C ILE A 787 -32.03 -2.40 0.52
N HIS A 788 -32.38 -3.63 0.88
CA HIS A 788 -32.94 -4.64 -0.04
C HIS A 788 -34.39 -4.97 0.38
N PRO A 789 -35.42 -4.37 -0.25
CA PRO A 789 -36.81 -4.62 0.11
C PRO A 789 -37.28 -6.03 -0.27
N GLY A 790 -38.05 -6.67 0.60
CA GLY A 790 -38.65 -7.99 0.38
C GLY A 790 -38.42 -8.95 1.52
N SER A 791 -38.95 -10.17 1.38
CA SER A 791 -38.92 -11.24 2.39
C SER A 791 -38.16 -12.48 1.92
N THR A 792 -37.06 -12.28 1.16
CA THR A 792 -36.30 -13.36 0.54
C THR A 792 -34.82 -13.00 0.41
N ASN A 793 -33.96 -13.87 0.95
CA ASN A 793 -32.52 -13.69 1.12
C ASN A 793 -31.78 -15.04 1.01
N TYR A 794 -32.24 -15.94 0.15
CA TYR A 794 -31.64 -17.25 -0.09
C TYR A 794 -31.98 -17.79 -1.49
N TRP A 795 -31.20 -18.77 -1.95
CA TRP A 795 -31.44 -19.54 -3.18
C TRP A 795 -31.33 -21.05 -2.88
N PRO A 796 -32.14 -21.93 -3.52
CA PRO A 796 -33.32 -21.63 -4.32
C PRO A 796 -34.49 -21.12 -3.47
N ASN A 797 -35.37 -20.32 -4.07
CA ASN A 797 -36.56 -19.79 -3.39
C ASN A 797 -37.80 -19.83 -4.28
N ARG A 798 -38.99 -20.01 -3.67
CA ARG A 798 -40.29 -20.19 -4.35
C ARG A 798 -40.80 -18.99 -5.18
N LYS A 799 -40.01 -17.92 -5.29
CA LYS A 799 -40.31 -16.71 -6.06
C LYS A 799 -39.24 -16.45 -7.14
N GLU A 800 -38.26 -17.34 -7.26
CA GLU A 800 -37.12 -17.25 -8.18
C GLU A 800 -36.38 -15.90 -8.09
N VAL A 801 -36.34 -15.28 -6.90
CA VAL A 801 -35.69 -13.99 -6.68
C VAL A 801 -34.19 -14.16 -6.75
N PHE A 802 -33.59 -13.54 -7.77
CA PHE A 802 -32.17 -13.59 -8.15
C PHE A 802 -31.71 -15.03 -8.47
N PRO A 803 -32.10 -15.57 -9.64
CA PRO A 803 -31.62 -16.87 -10.10
C PRO A 803 -30.15 -16.78 -10.55
N PRO A 804 -29.39 -17.89 -10.50
CA PRO A 804 -28.08 -17.98 -11.15
C PRO A 804 -28.19 -17.77 -12.66
N VAL A 805 -27.23 -17.05 -13.23
CA VAL A 805 -27.15 -16.79 -14.68
C VAL A 805 -26.43 -17.97 -15.38
N PRO A 806 -26.98 -18.55 -16.45
CA PRO A 806 -26.30 -19.57 -17.25
C PRO A 806 -25.01 -19.06 -17.92
N VAL A 807 -24.07 -19.96 -18.21
CA VAL A 807 -22.81 -19.61 -18.90
C VAL A 807 -23.06 -19.00 -20.28
N SER A 808 -24.09 -19.48 -20.99
CA SER A 808 -24.58 -18.95 -22.27
C SER A 808 -25.16 -17.52 -22.19
N GLU A 809 -25.40 -17.02 -20.98
CA GLU A 809 -25.93 -15.67 -20.70
C GLU A 809 -24.90 -14.80 -19.95
N GLY A 810 -23.63 -15.21 -19.93
CA GLY A 810 -22.53 -14.48 -19.28
C GLY A 810 -22.25 -14.87 -17.84
N GLY A 811 -22.85 -15.95 -17.32
CA GLY A 811 -22.52 -16.48 -15.99
C GLY A 811 -21.06 -16.95 -15.93
N TYR A 812 -20.31 -16.52 -14.90
CA TYR A 812 -18.92 -16.93 -14.73
C TYR A 812 -18.79 -18.46 -14.59
N TRP A 813 -17.88 -19.04 -15.37
CA TRP A 813 -17.59 -20.47 -15.41
C TRP A 813 -16.11 -20.71 -15.15
N SER A 814 -15.79 -21.50 -14.12
CA SER A 814 -14.42 -21.99 -13.92
C SER A 814 -14.10 -23.06 -14.95
N TYR A 815 -13.01 -22.88 -15.70
CA TYR A 815 -12.52 -23.89 -16.64
C TYR A 815 -12.25 -25.23 -15.92
N PRO A 816 -12.67 -26.38 -16.46
CA PRO A 816 -12.50 -27.70 -15.84
C PRO A 816 -11.08 -28.24 -16.03
N MET A 817 -10.09 -27.52 -15.49
CA MET A 817 -8.69 -27.91 -15.53
C MET A 817 -8.49 -29.26 -14.82
N LYS A 818 -7.76 -30.17 -15.45
CA LYS A 818 -7.53 -31.52 -14.92
C LYS A 818 -6.47 -31.48 -13.81
N VAL A 819 -6.90 -31.60 -12.56
CA VAL A 819 -6.01 -31.69 -11.40
C VAL A 819 -5.78 -33.15 -11.03
N GLU A 820 -4.53 -33.61 -11.09
CA GLU A 820 -4.13 -34.97 -10.73
C GLU A 820 -2.81 -34.98 -9.93
N GLY A 821 -2.74 -35.76 -8.85
CA GLY A 821 -1.60 -35.75 -7.93
C GLY A 821 -1.97 -36.16 -6.50
N ILE A 822 -1.15 -35.73 -5.54
CA ILE A 822 -1.33 -36.03 -4.10
C ILE A 822 -1.45 -34.74 -3.27
N LYS A 823 -2.12 -34.82 -2.12
CA LYS A 823 -2.19 -33.72 -1.15
C LYS A 823 -0.88 -33.63 -0.36
N ALA A 824 0.05 -32.82 -0.82
CA ALA A 824 1.37 -32.60 -0.22
C ALA A 824 1.65 -31.11 0.05
N ARG A 825 2.72 -30.82 0.80
CA ARG A 825 3.35 -29.49 0.89
C ARG A 825 4.72 -29.59 0.23
N MET A 826 4.80 -29.28 -1.05
CA MET A 826 5.95 -29.58 -1.91
C MET A 826 5.98 -28.59 -3.09
N ARG A 827 7.17 -28.23 -3.54
CA ARG A 827 7.40 -27.47 -4.79
C ARG A 827 7.94 -28.42 -5.86
N GLY A 828 7.57 -28.19 -7.13
CA GLY A 828 8.00 -29.04 -8.26
C GLY A 828 9.50 -28.91 -8.57
N PRO A 829 10.12 -29.87 -9.27
CA PRO A 829 11.54 -29.82 -9.61
C PRO A 829 11.96 -28.55 -10.39
N LYS A 830 11.13 -28.08 -11.33
CA LYS A 830 11.40 -26.85 -12.11
C LYS A 830 11.47 -25.58 -11.23
N PHE A 831 10.81 -25.57 -10.09
CA PHE A 831 10.88 -24.46 -9.13
C PHE A 831 12.24 -24.42 -8.39
N GLN A 832 13.08 -25.47 -8.45
CA GLN A 832 14.38 -25.49 -7.77
C GLN A 832 15.51 -24.78 -8.52
N GLU A 833 15.26 -24.29 -9.75
CA GLU A 833 16.18 -23.38 -10.43
C GLU A 833 15.95 -21.95 -9.92
N HIS A 834 17.03 -21.28 -9.49
CA HIS A 834 16.95 -19.97 -8.84
C HIS A 834 17.83 -18.88 -9.48
N PHE A 835 18.79 -19.25 -10.35
CA PHE A 835 19.87 -18.35 -10.78
C PHE A 835 19.95 -18.11 -12.28
N ALA A 836 19.43 -19.00 -13.14
CA ALA A 836 19.54 -18.85 -14.60
C ALA A 836 18.86 -17.58 -15.13
N GLN A 837 17.75 -17.16 -14.50
CA GLN A 837 17.10 -15.88 -14.86
C GLN A 837 17.72 -14.66 -14.15
N ALA A 838 18.35 -14.83 -12.97
CA ALA A 838 19.19 -13.79 -12.37
C ALA A 838 20.41 -13.49 -13.25
N GLN A 839 21.06 -14.55 -13.77
CA GLN A 839 22.10 -14.50 -14.80
C GLN A 839 21.61 -13.77 -16.06
N LEU A 840 20.50 -14.23 -16.65
CA LEU A 840 19.90 -13.59 -17.83
C LEU A 840 19.66 -12.10 -17.62
N PHE A 841 19.10 -11.69 -16.48
CA PHE A 841 18.86 -10.28 -16.17
C PHE A 841 20.18 -9.50 -16.06
N PHE A 842 21.11 -9.91 -15.20
CA PHE A 842 22.38 -9.21 -15.00
C PHE A 842 23.20 -9.12 -16.30
N ASN A 843 23.22 -10.18 -17.11
CA ASN A 843 23.87 -10.21 -18.41
C ASN A 843 23.27 -9.20 -19.40
N SER A 844 21.95 -8.98 -19.32
CA SER A 844 21.18 -8.10 -20.22
C SER A 844 21.30 -6.61 -19.90
N LEU A 845 21.77 -6.24 -18.71
CA LEU A 845 22.01 -4.86 -18.32
C LEU A 845 23.16 -4.22 -19.12
N ASN A 846 22.96 -2.97 -19.52
CA ASN A 846 24.00 -2.14 -20.14
C ASN A 846 25.08 -1.75 -19.09
N PRO A 847 26.28 -1.28 -19.52
CA PRO A 847 27.40 -1.08 -18.59
C PRO A 847 27.11 -0.19 -17.37
N VAL A 848 26.37 0.91 -17.58
CA VAL A 848 25.96 1.81 -16.49
C VAL A 848 24.92 1.16 -15.55
N GLU A 849 23.94 0.44 -16.10
CA GLU A 849 22.94 -0.29 -15.30
C GLU A 849 23.59 -1.38 -14.44
N LYS A 850 24.68 -2.02 -14.93
CA LYS A 850 25.51 -2.93 -14.13
C LYS A 850 26.26 -2.19 -13.01
N GLN A 851 26.85 -1.04 -13.29
CA GLN A 851 27.54 -0.22 -12.27
C GLN A 851 26.58 0.23 -11.17
N HIS A 852 25.38 0.69 -11.53
CA HIS A 852 24.32 1.04 -10.58
C HIS A 852 23.89 -0.17 -9.73
N LEU A 853 23.66 -1.34 -10.33
CA LEU A 853 23.29 -2.56 -9.58
C LEU A 853 24.40 -2.98 -8.61
N ILE A 854 25.67 -2.94 -9.03
CA ILE A 854 26.82 -3.22 -8.14
C ILE A 854 26.85 -2.20 -7.01
N ALA A 855 26.64 -0.91 -7.29
CA ALA A 855 26.61 0.15 -6.28
C ALA A 855 25.45 -0.01 -5.29
N ALA A 856 24.26 -0.35 -5.76
CA ALA A 856 23.07 -0.56 -4.92
C ALA A 856 23.26 -1.73 -3.95
N ILE A 857 23.69 -2.90 -4.43
CA ILE A 857 23.94 -4.07 -3.56
C ILE A 857 25.08 -3.78 -2.57
N SER A 858 26.11 -3.02 -2.99
CA SER A 858 27.18 -2.60 -2.09
C SER A 858 26.66 -1.68 -0.98
N PHE A 859 25.85 -0.68 -1.33
CA PHE A 859 25.24 0.25 -0.36
C PHE A 859 24.34 -0.48 0.63
N GLU A 860 23.49 -1.39 0.15
CA GLU A 860 22.52 -2.09 1.00
C GLU A 860 23.19 -3.09 1.96
N LEU A 861 24.27 -3.76 1.53
CA LEU A 861 25.05 -4.67 2.37
C LEU A 861 26.02 -3.95 3.31
N ASP A 862 26.45 -2.73 2.99
CA ASP A 862 27.22 -1.83 3.88
C ASP A 862 26.38 -1.43 5.12
N HIS A 863 25.06 -1.37 4.98
CA HIS A 863 24.11 -1.11 6.08
C HIS A 863 23.68 -2.39 6.84
N CYS A 864 24.36 -3.52 6.64
CA CYS A 864 24.14 -4.75 7.40
C CYS A 864 25.20 -4.92 8.51
N ASP A 865 24.86 -4.54 9.74
CA ASP A 865 25.77 -4.62 10.90
C ASP A 865 26.36 -6.03 11.16
N ASP A 866 25.63 -7.12 10.82
CA ASP A 866 26.09 -8.49 11.07
C ASP A 866 26.98 -9.01 9.93
N PRO A 867 28.28 -9.29 10.19
CA PRO A 867 29.18 -9.83 9.18
C PRO A 867 28.78 -11.19 8.61
N VAL A 868 27.93 -11.97 9.29
CA VAL A 868 27.39 -13.22 8.75
C VAL A 868 26.53 -12.95 7.52
N VAL A 869 25.72 -11.89 7.54
CA VAL A 869 24.74 -11.56 6.50
C VAL A 869 25.42 -11.21 5.18
N TYR A 870 26.27 -10.16 5.15
CA TYR A 870 26.93 -9.77 3.89
C TYR A 870 27.97 -10.80 3.42
N LYS A 871 28.61 -11.56 4.31
CA LYS A 871 29.49 -12.69 3.93
C LYS A 871 28.73 -13.90 3.42
N GLN A 872 27.46 -14.08 3.79
CA GLN A 872 26.61 -15.12 3.22
C GLN A 872 26.06 -14.67 1.86
N TYR A 873 25.52 -13.46 1.74
CA TYR A 873 24.94 -12.99 0.48
C TYR A 873 25.97 -12.86 -0.65
N THR A 874 27.21 -12.48 -0.35
CA THR A 874 28.29 -12.45 -1.35
C THR A 874 28.64 -13.83 -1.94
N LYS A 875 28.40 -14.93 -1.21
CA LYS A 875 28.47 -16.30 -1.79
C LYS A 875 27.29 -16.59 -2.70
N ILE A 876 26.08 -16.12 -2.36
CA ILE A 876 24.88 -16.27 -3.19
C ILE A 876 25.07 -15.54 -4.53
N LEU A 877 25.61 -14.31 -4.51
CA LEU A 877 25.97 -13.55 -5.72
C LEU A 877 26.91 -14.31 -6.66
N ASN A 878 27.84 -15.11 -6.14
CA ASN A 878 28.77 -15.90 -6.97
C ASN A 878 28.08 -17.02 -7.77
N ASN A 879 26.80 -17.30 -7.50
CA ASN A 879 25.95 -18.17 -8.33
C ASN A 879 25.24 -17.41 -9.45
N VAL A 880 25.16 -16.08 -9.34
CA VAL A 880 24.67 -15.20 -10.41
C VAL A 880 25.85 -14.87 -11.33
N ASP A 881 26.84 -14.11 -10.83
CA ASP A 881 27.99 -13.71 -11.63
C ASP A 881 29.24 -13.47 -10.76
N PHE A 882 30.39 -13.91 -11.26
CA PHE A 882 31.67 -13.89 -10.55
C PHE A 882 32.20 -12.46 -10.34
N ASP A 883 32.20 -11.62 -11.38
CA ASP A 883 32.74 -10.26 -11.29
C ASP A 883 31.79 -9.34 -10.52
N LEU A 884 30.48 -9.58 -10.57
CA LEU A 884 29.49 -8.97 -9.67
C LEU A 884 29.81 -9.30 -8.20
N ALA A 885 29.89 -10.59 -7.86
CA ALA A 885 30.14 -11.06 -6.50
C ALA A 885 31.46 -10.53 -5.94
N LYS A 886 32.52 -10.56 -6.76
CA LYS A 886 33.86 -10.06 -6.43
C LYS A 886 33.88 -8.56 -6.17
N GLN A 887 33.24 -7.75 -7.01
CA GLN A 887 33.20 -6.29 -6.83
C GLN A 887 32.40 -5.88 -5.59
N VAL A 888 31.27 -6.55 -5.31
CA VAL A 888 30.49 -6.31 -4.09
C VAL A 888 31.28 -6.75 -2.85
N ALA A 889 31.86 -7.96 -2.85
CA ALA A 889 32.61 -8.49 -1.72
C ALA A 889 33.81 -7.62 -1.32
N ILE A 890 34.54 -7.06 -2.29
CA ILE A 890 35.64 -6.13 -2.05
C ILE A 890 35.15 -4.84 -1.36
N LYS A 891 33.95 -4.34 -1.70
CA LYS A 891 33.40 -3.11 -1.12
C LYS A 891 32.88 -3.28 0.31
N VAL A 892 32.26 -4.43 0.63
CA VAL A 892 31.56 -4.65 1.92
C VAL A 892 32.28 -5.61 2.88
N GLY A 893 33.52 -6.00 2.59
CA GLY A 893 34.25 -6.98 3.42
C GLY A 893 33.66 -8.40 3.37
N GLY A 894 32.96 -8.73 2.27
CA GLY A 894 32.34 -10.03 2.03
C GLY A 894 33.33 -11.14 1.66
N VAL A 895 32.81 -12.31 1.30
CA VAL A 895 33.66 -13.43 0.83
C VAL A 895 33.99 -13.21 -0.64
N VAL A 896 35.22 -12.76 -0.91
CA VAL A 896 35.74 -12.60 -2.27
C VAL A 896 35.95 -13.98 -2.90
N PRO A 897 35.29 -14.31 -4.03
CA PRO A 897 35.44 -15.61 -4.67
C PRO A 897 36.74 -15.69 -5.48
N GLU A 898 37.39 -16.85 -5.44
CA GLU A 898 38.53 -17.19 -6.33
C GLU A 898 38.07 -17.80 -7.67
N LEU A 899 36.91 -18.47 -7.67
CA LEU A 899 36.30 -19.14 -8.82
C LEU A 899 34.77 -18.87 -8.87
N PRO A 900 34.12 -18.95 -10.05
CA PRO A 900 32.66 -18.87 -10.17
C PRO A 900 31.95 -19.96 -9.36
N GLY A 901 30.76 -19.64 -8.80
CA GLY A 901 29.96 -20.60 -8.02
C GLY A 901 29.18 -21.59 -8.89
N ARG A 902 28.83 -21.16 -10.11
CA ARG A 902 28.34 -21.98 -11.23
C ARG A 902 28.65 -21.27 -12.54
N ASP A 903 28.51 -21.98 -13.66
CA ASP A 903 28.65 -21.38 -14.98
C ASP A 903 27.59 -20.27 -15.20
N ASN A 904 28.02 -19.16 -15.79
CA ASN A 904 27.17 -18.12 -16.37
C ASN A 904 27.33 -18.22 -17.89
N ASP A 905 26.29 -18.65 -18.60
CA ASP A 905 26.34 -18.90 -20.06
C ASP A 905 26.32 -17.63 -20.92
N GLY A 906 26.25 -16.45 -20.29
CA GLY A 906 26.30 -15.16 -20.96
C GLY A 906 25.06 -14.79 -21.78
N LYS A 907 23.98 -15.59 -21.74
CA LYS A 907 22.71 -15.29 -22.46
C LYS A 907 22.16 -13.92 -22.05
N LYS A 908 21.57 -13.22 -23.03
CA LYS A 908 20.97 -11.89 -22.88
C LYS A 908 19.59 -11.84 -23.54
N SER A 909 18.70 -11.05 -22.95
CA SER A 909 17.44 -10.60 -23.53
C SER A 909 17.41 -9.08 -23.53
N LYS A 910 17.38 -8.46 -24.72
CA LYS A 910 17.41 -6.98 -24.84
C LYS A 910 16.22 -6.31 -24.15
N TYR A 911 15.14 -7.06 -23.92
CA TYR A 911 13.87 -6.59 -23.36
C TYR A 911 13.89 -6.43 -21.83
N LEU A 912 15.04 -6.56 -21.16
CA LEU A 912 15.17 -6.43 -19.70
C LEU A 912 15.77 -5.06 -19.29
N SER A 913 16.82 -4.62 -19.99
CA SER A 913 17.41 -3.27 -19.85
C SER A 913 16.34 -2.19 -19.98
N GLN A 914 16.39 -1.15 -19.13
CA GLN A 914 15.43 -0.05 -19.21
C GLN A 914 15.62 0.77 -20.50
N GLN A 915 16.86 0.84 -20.99
CA GLN A 915 17.24 1.65 -22.16
C GLN A 915 16.63 1.09 -23.47
N TYR A 916 16.28 -0.21 -23.52
CA TYR A 916 15.48 -0.75 -24.62
C TYR A 916 14.10 -0.10 -24.73
N TYR A 917 13.53 0.36 -23.61
CA TYR A 917 12.24 1.05 -23.55
C TYR A 917 12.35 2.58 -23.64
N ALA A 918 13.52 3.14 -23.97
CA ALA A 918 13.64 4.56 -24.30
C ALA A 918 12.71 4.94 -25.49
N PRO A 919 12.07 6.13 -25.48
CA PRO A 919 11.15 6.56 -26.54
C PRO A 919 11.76 6.49 -27.94
N LYS A 920 11.04 5.90 -28.89
CA LYS A 920 11.49 5.77 -30.30
C LYS A 920 11.38 7.07 -31.09
N ILE A 921 10.58 8.01 -30.60
CA ILE A 921 10.56 9.40 -31.03
C ILE A 921 11.03 10.23 -29.83
N PRO A 922 12.09 11.04 -29.95
CA PRO A 922 12.53 11.96 -28.91
C PRO A 922 11.39 12.84 -28.39
N THR A 923 11.17 12.83 -27.07
CA THR A 923 10.12 13.62 -26.41
C THR A 923 10.60 14.17 -25.07
N ILE A 924 10.05 15.32 -24.68
CA ILE A 924 10.22 15.93 -23.35
C ILE A 924 8.87 16.19 -22.66
N GLU A 925 7.80 15.58 -23.15
CA GLU A 925 6.46 15.69 -22.54
C GLU A 925 6.54 15.35 -21.05
N SER A 926 5.94 16.21 -20.21
CA SER A 926 5.94 16.19 -18.73
C SER A 926 7.29 16.38 -18.01
N ARG A 927 8.42 16.54 -18.72
CA ARG A 927 9.71 16.77 -18.07
C ARG A 927 9.73 18.16 -17.40
N ARG A 928 10.24 18.23 -16.17
CA ARG A 928 10.36 19.45 -15.39
C ARG A 928 11.71 20.10 -15.65
N ILE A 929 11.74 21.41 -15.86
CA ILE A 929 12.95 22.15 -16.24
C ILE A 929 13.07 23.39 -15.34
N ALA A 930 14.17 23.47 -14.58
CA ALA A 930 14.50 24.62 -13.75
C ALA A 930 15.15 25.73 -14.58
N ILE A 931 14.69 26.98 -14.40
CA ILE A 931 15.23 28.19 -15.05
C ILE A 931 15.79 29.10 -13.95
N LEU A 932 17.13 29.21 -13.85
CA LEU A 932 17.79 29.93 -12.76
C LEU A 932 18.03 31.40 -13.11
N VAL A 933 17.40 32.33 -12.38
CA VAL A 933 17.47 33.78 -12.66
C VAL A 933 17.80 34.63 -11.44
N ALA A 934 18.58 35.67 -11.65
CA ALA A 934 18.90 36.70 -10.65
C ALA A 934 18.73 38.09 -11.30
N ASP A 935 18.98 39.18 -10.59
CA ASP A 935 18.65 40.51 -11.12
C ASP A 935 19.56 40.86 -12.32
N GLY A 936 18.96 41.26 -13.44
CA GLY A 936 19.64 41.51 -14.71
C GLY A 936 19.65 40.34 -15.72
N PHE A 937 18.70 39.40 -15.64
CA PHE A 937 18.48 38.34 -16.65
C PHE A 937 17.69 38.82 -17.89
N ASP A 938 17.81 38.15 -19.04
CA ASP A 938 16.98 38.43 -20.22
C ASP A 938 15.58 37.76 -20.13
N LEU A 939 14.54 38.59 -19.95
CA LEU A 939 13.15 38.12 -19.88
C LEU A 939 12.60 37.64 -21.23
N GLY A 940 13.03 38.24 -22.35
CA GLY A 940 12.55 37.86 -23.68
C GLY A 940 13.07 36.48 -24.09
N GLU A 941 14.32 36.18 -23.74
CA GLU A 941 14.92 34.86 -23.86
C GLU A 941 14.16 33.82 -23.01
N VAL A 942 13.98 34.09 -21.71
CA VAL A 942 13.23 33.20 -20.80
C VAL A 942 11.81 32.95 -21.29
N GLN A 943 11.08 33.98 -21.72
CA GLN A 943 9.72 33.82 -22.26
C GLN A 943 9.70 32.97 -23.54
N ALA A 944 10.65 33.17 -24.46
CA ALA A 944 10.72 32.39 -25.69
C ALA A 944 11.09 30.92 -25.42
N VAL A 945 12.03 30.65 -24.52
CA VAL A 945 12.41 29.28 -24.13
C VAL A 945 11.26 28.56 -23.41
N ARG A 946 10.56 29.23 -22.49
CA ARG A 946 9.35 28.66 -21.86
C ARG A 946 8.28 28.33 -22.89
N ALA A 947 8.02 29.21 -23.85
CA ALA A 947 7.03 28.97 -24.92
C ALA A 947 7.41 27.79 -25.82
N LEU A 948 8.69 27.68 -26.21
CA LEU A 948 9.19 26.55 -27.01
C LEU A 948 9.05 25.24 -26.22
N LEU A 949 9.57 25.16 -24.99
CA LEU A 949 9.51 23.95 -24.16
C LEU A 949 8.05 23.53 -23.83
N ALA A 950 7.16 24.48 -23.58
CA ALA A 950 5.73 24.22 -23.38
C ALA A 950 5.04 23.67 -24.64
N SER A 951 5.50 24.04 -25.85
CA SER A 951 4.97 23.47 -27.10
C SER A 951 5.28 21.97 -27.26
N ALA A 952 6.32 21.47 -26.58
CA ALA A 952 6.62 20.04 -26.42
C ALA A 952 6.13 19.47 -25.06
N LYS A 953 5.20 20.18 -24.39
CA LYS A 953 4.59 19.84 -23.10
C LYS A 953 5.59 19.63 -21.94
N ALA A 954 6.77 20.25 -21.98
CA ALA A 954 7.64 20.31 -20.80
C ALA A 954 7.17 21.41 -19.82
N LEU A 955 7.40 21.18 -18.53
CA LEU A 955 6.97 22.07 -17.44
C LEU A 955 8.16 22.92 -16.98
N THR A 956 8.04 24.24 -17.05
CA THR A 956 9.16 25.17 -16.80
C THR A 956 8.93 26.01 -15.55
N PHE A 957 9.90 25.98 -14.62
CA PHE A 957 9.81 26.63 -13.32
C PHE A 957 10.95 27.63 -13.18
N VAL A 958 10.63 28.89 -12.93
CA VAL A 958 11.62 29.96 -12.74
C VAL A 958 11.99 30.03 -11.27
N ILE A 959 13.28 29.91 -10.97
CA ILE A 959 13.82 29.87 -9.61
C ILE A 959 14.82 31.02 -9.45
N GLY A 960 14.64 31.85 -8.42
CA GLY A 960 15.51 33.00 -8.18
C GLY A 960 16.08 33.14 -6.76
N PRO A 961 16.76 34.26 -6.45
CA PRO A 961 17.32 34.51 -5.12
C PRO A 961 16.23 34.70 -4.04
N ARG A 962 14.99 35.03 -4.46
CA ARG A 962 13.84 35.32 -3.60
C ARG A 962 12.55 34.88 -4.28
N ARG A 963 11.55 34.40 -3.54
CA ARG A 963 10.23 34.05 -4.10
C ARG A 963 9.38 35.32 -4.18
N GLY A 964 9.42 35.97 -5.32
CA GLY A 964 8.84 37.29 -5.54
C GLY A 964 9.46 37.95 -6.78
N GLU A 965 9.53 39.28 -6.76
CA GLU A 965 10.07 40.07 -7.88
C GLU A 965 11.60 39.90 -8.04
N VAL A 966 12.00 39.45 -9.23
CA VAL A 966 13.37 39.47 -9.75
C VAL A 966 13.37 40.37 -10.99
N PHE A 967 14.32 41.29 -11.10
CA PHE A 967 14.27 42.39 -12.07
C PHE A 967 15.02 42.03 -13.36
N PRO A 968 14.37 41.99 -14.54
CA PRO A 968 15.06 41.74 -15.79
C PRO A 968 16.02 42.86 -16.19
N ALA A 969 16.93 42.56 -17.11
CA ALA A 969 17.86 43.53 -17.68
C ALA A 969 17.12 44.74 -18.28
N GLY A 970 17.44 45.95 -17.78
CA GLY A 970 16.82 47.21 -18.22
C GLY A 970 15.50 47.57 -17.53
N VAL A 971 14.99 46.76 -16.60
CA VAL A 971 13.79 47.06 -15.82
C VAL A 971 14.17 47.76 -14.49
N PRO A 972 13.53 48.87 -14.11
CA PRO A 972 13.76 49.51 -12.81
C PRO A 972 13.40 48.60 -11.63
N HIS A 973 14.14 48.73 -10.52
CA HIS A 973 13.86 48.04 -9.24
C HIS A 973 12.67 48.69 -8.50
N GLU A 974 11.51 48.73 -9.14
CA GLU A 974 10.25 49.29 -8.66
C GLU A 974 9.23 48.17 -8.39
N LYS A 975 8.52 48.23 -7.27
CA LYS A 975 7.50 47.24 -6.92
C LYS A 975 6.39 47.15 -7.98
N GLY A 976 6.08 45.94 -8.43
CA GLY A 976 5.16 45.67 -9.52
C GLY A 976 5.78 45.81 -10.92
N LYS A 977 7.11 45.89 -11.03
CA LYS A 977 7.85 45.86 -12.31
C LYS A 977 8.69 44.59 -12.48
N GLY A 978 9.09 43.94 -11.40
CA GLY A 978 9.88 42.71 -11.47
C GLY A 978 9.06 41.53 -12.01
N PHE A 979 9.76 40.53 -12.53
CA PHE A 979 9.17 39.25 -12.89
C PHE A 979 9.00 38.42 -11.61
N PHE A 980 7.79 37.88 -11.37
CA PHE A 980 7.53 37.04 -10.20
C PHE A 980 8.01 35.60 -10.47
N VAL A 981 9.00 35.13 -9.72
CA VAL A 981 9.54 33.76 -9.87
C VAL A 981 8.74 32.74 -9.05
N ASP A 982 8.64 31.52 -9.57
CA ASP A 982 7.82 30.44 -8.99
C ASP A 982 8.36 30.00 -7.62
N HIS A 983 9.69 29.87 -7.51
CA HIS A 983 10.42 29.41 -6.32
C HIS A 983 11.70 30.22 -6.04
N HIS A 984 12.31 30.01 -4.87
CA HIS A 984 13.65 30.51 -4.54
C HIS A 984 14.67 29.37 -4.44
N TYR A 985 15.97 29.65 -4.62
CA TYR A 985 17.02 28.62 -4.67
C TYR A 985 17.06 27.68 -3.46
N GLU A 986 16.73 28.16 -2.26
CA GLU A 986 16.69 27.30 -1.08
C GLU A 986 15.43 26.43 -0.98
N GLY A 987 14.34 26.79 -1.66
CA GLY A 987 13.06 26.08 -1.60
C GLY A 987 12.89 24.93 -2.59
N GLN A 988 13.86 24.71 -3.49
CA GLN A 988 13.90 23.65 -4.50
C GLN A 988 15.36 23.20 -4.72
N ARG A 989 15.58 22.00 -5.26
CA ARG A 989 16.91 21.45 -5.63
C ARG A 989 16.87 20.87 -7.03
N SER A 990 18.02 20.59 -7.63
CA SER A 990 18.07 20.11 -9.02
C SER A 990 17.38 18.75 -9.19
N THR A 991 17.52 17.90 -8.18
CA THR A 991 16.81 16.62 -7.93
C THR A 991 15.29 16.63 -8.19
N LEU A 992 14.63 17.78 -8.18
CA LEU A 992 13.19 17.90 -8.40
C LEU A 992 12.82 18.14 -9.89
N PHE A 993 13.82 18.20 -10.77
CA PHE A 993 13.76 18.54 -12.19
C PHE A 993 14.57 17.54 -13.03
N ASP A 994 14.33 17.52 -14.34
CA ASP A 994 15.06 16.68 -15.32
C ASP A 994 16.18 17.45 -16.04
N ALA A 995 16.24 18.78 -15.84
CA ALA A 995 17.21 19.66 -16.47
C ALA A 995 17.30 21.03 -15.78
N VAL A 996 18.44 21.69 -15.96
CA VAL A 996 18.68 23.06 -15.50
C VAL A 996 19.07 23.95 -16.68
N TYR A 997 18.48 25.15 -16.72
CA TYR A 997 18.65 26.15 -17.75
C TYR A 997 19.06 27.49 -17.13
N ILE A 998 20.16 28.07 -17.58
CA ILE A 998 20.62 29.41 -17.18
C ILE A 998 20.54 30.34 -18.42
N PRO A 999 19.69 31.38 -18.40
CA PRO A 999 19.57 32.34 -19.51
C PRO A 999 20.78 33.28 -19.61
N SER A 1000 20.83 34.08 -20.68
CA SER A 1000 21.78 35.18 -20.77
C SER A 1000 21.39 36.38 -19.89
N GLY A 1001 22.39 37.18 -19.54
CA GLY A 1001 22.22 38.46 -18.86
C GLY A 1001 23.41 38.81 -17.96
N LYS A 1002 23.28 39.92 -17.22
CA LYS A 1002 24.31 40.36 -16.25
C LYS A 1002 24.25 39.60 -14.93
N HIS A 1003 23.13 38.96 -14.64
CA HIS A 1003 22.88 38.17 -13.43
C HIS A 1003 23.86 37.00 -13.22
N ALA A 1004 24.59 36.55 -14.26
CA ALA A 1004 25.56 35.47 -14.17
C ALA A 1004 26.65 35.70 -13.09
N VAL A 1005 27.02 36.96 -12.82
CA VAL A 1005 27.98 37.29 -11.75
C VAL A 1005 27.33 37.14 -10.36
N GLU A 1006 26.03 37.43 -10.23
CA GLU A 1006 25.26 37.18 -9.01
C GLU A 1006 25.09 35.67 -8.78
N LEU A 1007 24.79 34.90 -9.84
CA LEU A 1007 24.76 33.43 -9.81
C LEU A 1007 26.10 32.84 -9.36
N ALA A 1008 27.21 33.32 -9.94
CA ALA A 1008 28.57 32.91 -9.60
C ALA A 1008 28.97 33.26 -8.15
N SER A 1009 28.34 34.25 -7.54
CA SER A 1009 28.56 34.60 -6.12
C SER A 1009 27.79 33.73 -5.13
N ASN A 1010 26.84 32.92 -5.60
CA ASN A 1010 25.88 32.23 -4.74
C ASN A 1010 26.18 30.72 -4.60
N GLY A 1011 26.63 30.30 -3.42
CA GLY A 1011 26.97 28.91 -3.11
C GLY A 1011 25.84 27.89 -3.35
N ARG A 1012 24.57 28.28 -3.21
CA ARG A 1012 23.44 27.39 -3.53
C ARG A 1012 23.31 27.17 -5.03
N VAL A 1013 23.51 28.21 -5.85
CA VAL A 1013 23.44 28.08 -7.32
C VAL A 1013 24.61 27.24 -7.84
N ILE A 1014 25.81 27.43 -7.29
CA ILE A 1014 26.99 26.58 -7.55
C ILE A 1014 26.68 25.12 -7.23
N HIS A 1015 26.07 24.85 -6.07
CA HIS A 1015 25.62 23.50 -5.68
C HIS A 1015 24.55 22.96 -6.63
N TYR A 1016 23.56 23.75 -7.01
CA TYR A 1016 22.44 23.35 -7.88
C TYR A 1016 22.94 22.86 -9.25
N VAL A 1017 23.95 23.55 -9.80
CA VAL A 1017 24.60 23.18 -11.06
C VAL A 1017 25.48 21.94 -10.92
N ARG A 1018 26.16 21.76 -9.77
CA ARG A 1018 26.99 20.57 -9.48
C ARG A 1018 26.18 19.32 -9.19
N GLU A 1019 25.03 19.46 -8.53
CA GLU A 1019 24.04 18.41 -8.24
C GLU A 1019 23.45 17.86 -9.54
N ALA A 1020 22.95 18.75 -10.42
CA ALA A 1020 22.58 18.38 -11.79
C ALA A 1020 23.76 17.83 -12.63
N PHE A 1021 25.01 18.24 -12.38
CA PHE A 1021 26.16 17.61 -13.05
C PHE A 1021 26.37 16.16 -12.57
N GLY A 1022 26.42 15.97 -11.25
CA GLY A 1022 26.65 14.69 -10.59
C GLY A 1022 25.56 13.65 -10.87
N HIS A 1023 24.29 14.07 -10.83
CA HIS A 1023 23.12 13.24 -11.17
C HIS A 1023 22.96 12.97 -12.67
N SER A 1024 23.91 13.41 -13.50
CA SER A 1024 23.92 13.23 -14.96
C SER A 1024 22.77 13.92 -15.73
N ASP A 1025 22.11 14.92 -15.14
CA ASP A 1025 21.05 15.72 -15.76
C ASP A 1025 21.54 16.57 -16.94
N CYS A 1026 20.59 17.02 -17.76
CA CYS A 1026 20.85 17.99 -18.82
C CYS A 1026 21.13 19.38 -18.23
N LEU A 1027 22.27 19.96 -18.61
CA LEU A 1027 22.71 21.28 -18.16
C LEU A 1027 22.78 22.25 -19.34
N PHE A 1028 22.26 23.46 -19.17
CA PHE A 1028 22.44 24.55 -20.12
C PHE A 1028 22.90 25.85 -19.46
N ASP A 1029 23.78 26.56 -20.16
CA ASP A 1029 24.14 27.93 -19.86
C ASP A 1029 24.37 28.77 -21.13
N ALA A 1030 23.72 29.94 -21.19
CA ALA A 1030 24.03 31.01 -22.15
C ALA A 1030 25.08 32.00 -21.60
N ALA A 1031 25.26 32.05 -20.27
CA ALA A 1031 26.30 32.82 -19.59
C ALA A 1031 27.60 32.02 -19.40
N VAL A 1032 27.98 31.28 -20.46
CA VAL A 1032 28.96 30.18 -20.55
C VAL A 1032 30.17 30.21 -19.59
N PRO A 1033 30.85 31.35 -19.32
CA PRO A 1033 31.88 31.39 -18.28
C PRO A 1033 31.44 30.87 -16.91
N PHE A 1034 30.19 31.10 -16.49
CA PHE A 1034 29.70 30.64 -15.19
C PHE A 1034 29.66 29.11 -15.09
N LEU A 1035 29.00 28.43 -16.02
CA LEU A 1035 28.93 26.96 -16.01
C LEU A 1035 30.32 26.32 -16.17
N ARG A 1036 31.19 26.89 -17.01
CA ARG A 1036 32.58 26.44 -17.20
C ARG A 1036 33.40 26.52 -15.90
N ASP A 1037 33.20 27.57 -15.11
CA ASP A 1037 33.99 27.80 -13.89
C ASP A 1037 33.42 27.04 -12.68
N VAL A 1038 32.11 26.72 -12.69
CA VAL A 1038 31.49 25.82 -11.70
C VAL A 1038 31.81 24.34 -11.96
N VAL A 1039 31.80 23.92 -13.23
CA VAL A 1039 32.04 22.55 -13.72
C VAL A 1039 33.40 22.48 -14.44
N HIS A 1040 34.45 22.88 -13.73
CA HIS A 1040 35.80 23.00 -14.29
C HIS A 1040 36.50 21.62 -14.43
N LEU A 1041 36.06 20.81 -15.37
CA LEU A 1041 36.60 19.46 -15.63
C LEU A 1041 37.31 19.37 -17.00
N PRO A 1042 38.56 18.86 -17.05
CA PRO A 1042 39.24 18.57 -18.31
C PRO A 1042 38.41 17.61 -19.18
N GLY A 1043 38.20 17.99 -20.44
CA GLY A 1043 37.44 17.21 -21.42
C GLY A 1043 35.99 17.66 -21.65
N VAL A 1044 35.38 18.39 -20.71
CA VAL A 1044 34.07 19.03 -20.93
C VAL A 1044 34.27 20.27 -21.82
N GLN A 1045 33.57 20.32 -22.95
CA GLN A 1045 33.67 21.40 -23.93
C GLN A 1045 32.50 22.37 -23.83
N PHE A 1046 32.81 23.65 -23.96
CA PHE A 1046 31.88 24.78 -23.89
C PHE A 1046 32.08 25.67 -25.13
N GLN A 1047 31.06 26.42 -25.56
CA GLN A 1047 31.16 27.34 -26.70
C GLN A 1047 32.21 28.46 -26.44
N PRO A 1048 33.33 28.54 -27.19
CA PRO A 1048 34.38 29.54 -26.96
C PRO A 1048 34.05 30.96 -27.45
N ASP A 1049 33.17 31.15 -28.43
CA ASP A 1049 32.82 32.48 -28.96
C ASP A 1049 31.50 32.99 -28.37
N PRO A 1050 31.51 34.03 -27.50
CA PRO A 1050 30.32 34.59 -26.87
C PRO A 1050 29.40 35.37 -27.83
N ASN A 1051 29.73 35.46 -29.13
CA ASN A 1051 28.88 36.07 -30.15
C ASN A 1051 28.23 35.01 -31.06
N SER A 1052 28.58 33.73 -30.90
CA SER A 1052 28.14 32.65 -31.78
C SER A 1052 26.80 32.06 -31.37
N ASP A 1053 25.90 31.90 -32.34
CA ASP A 1053 24.66 31.11 -32.23
C ASP A 1053 24.87 29.61 -32.56
N ALA A 1054 26.13 29.19 -32.70
CA ALA A 1054 26.48 27.79 -32.86
C ALA A 1054 26.42 27.05 -31.53
N VAL A 1055 25.80 25.86 -31.54
CA VAL A 1055 25.62 25.03 -30.35
C VAL A 1055 26.83 24.12 -30.14
N VAL A 1056 27.37 24.10 -28.93
CA VAL A 1056 28.31 23.07 -28.45
C VAL A 1056 27.56 22.17 -27.47
N SER A 1057 27.70 20.85 -27.62
CA SER A 1057 27.18 19.85 -26.69
C SER A 1057 28.29 18.88 -26.32
N SER A 1058 28.51 18.68 -25.02
CA SER A 1058 29.58 17.86 -24.46
C SER A 1058 29.11 17.26 -23.13
N TYR A 1059 29.14 15.93 -22.99
CA TYR A 1059 28.70 15.25 -21.76
C TYR A 1059 27.32 15.69 -21.23
N GLY A 1060 26.38 16.03 -22.12
CA GLY A 1060 25.04 16.49 -21.77
C GLY A 1060 24.98 17.92 -21.20
N VAL A 1061 26.11 18.63 -21.16
CA VAL A 1061 26.14 20.09 -21.11
C VAL A 1061 25.91 20.61 -22.53
N VAL A 1062 24.99 21.56 -22.69
CA VAL A 1062 24.75 22.30 -23.93
C VAL A 1062 25.09 23.76 -23.69
N THR A 1063 25.72 24.43 -24.65
CA THR A 1063 26.03 25.87 -24.57
C THR A 1063 25.89 26.56 -25.93
N SER A 1064 25.54 27.84 -25.90
CA SER A 1064 25.58 28.79 -27.03
C SER A 1064 26.14 30.10 -26.51
N GLY A 1065 26.95 30.80 -27.29
CA GLY A 1065 27.59 32.04 -26.83
C GLY A 1065 26.64 33.22 -26.89
N SER A 1066 25.86 33.28 -27.97
CA SER A 1066 24.71 34.16 -28.11
C SER A 1066 23.44 33.33 -28.28
N TYR A 1067 22.43 33.65 -27.48
CA TYR A 1067 21.05 33.23 -27.67
C TYR A 1067 20.14 34.40 -27.26
N GLY A 1068 18.83 34.31 -27.56
CA GLY A 1068 17.89 35.40 -27.31
C GLY A 1068 16.72 35.42 -28.31
N PRO A 1069 15.83 36.44 -28.24
CA PRO A 1069 14.56 36.44 -28.96
C PRO A 1069 14.63 36.22 -30.48
N ARG A 1070 15.68 36.69 -31.15
CA ARG A 1070 15.86 36.47 -32.60
C ARG A 1070 16.25 35.03 -32.92
N SER A 1071 17.20 34.47 -32.17
CA SER A 1071 17.62 33.08 -32.31
C SER A 1071 16.47 32.12 -31.99
N ALA A 1072 15.70 32.42 -30.94
CA ALA A 1072 14.51 31.66 -30.56
C ALA A 1072 13.39 31.73 -31.60
N ALA A 1073 13.16 32.89 -32.23
CA ALA A 1073 12.20 33.01 -33.34
C ALA A 1073 12.60 32.21 -34.59
N THR A 1074 13.86 31.78 -34.71
CA THR A 1074 14.35 30.86 -35.75
C THR A 1074 14.51 29.40 -35.29
N ASP A 1075 14.38 29.12 -34.00
CA ASP A 1075 14.51 27.78 -33.42
C ASP A 1075 13.17 27.03 -33.51
N VAL A 1076 12.89 26.53 -34.72
CA VAL A 1076 11.76 25.64 -34.97
C VAL A 1076 12.00 24.34 -34.19
N LEU A 1077 11.34 24.19 -33.03
CA LEU A 1077 11.59 23.11 -32.08
C LEU A 1077 11.47 21.73 -32.74
N LYS A 1078 12.62 21.15 -33.05
CA LYS A 1078 12.77 19.84 -33.66
C LYS A 1078 13.75 19.04 -32.82
N ILE A 1079 13.22 18.31 -31.84
CA ILE A 1079 13.99 17.55 -30.84
C ILE A 1079 14.97 16.59 -31.55
N GLY A 1080 16.24 16.99 -31.60
CA GLY A 1080 17.32 16.30 -32.29
C GLY A 1080 18.63 17.11 -32.25
N PRO A 1081 19.77 16.48 -32.54
CA PRO A 1081 21.07 17.15 -32.52
C PRO A 1081 21.28 18.02 -33.77
N GLY A 1082 21.94 19.18 -33.62
CA GLY A 1082 22.23 20.08 -34.73
C GLY A 1082 23.22 21.19 -34.38
N LYS A 1083 23.91 21.75 -35.37
CA LYS A 1083 24.91 22.83 -35.17
C LYS A 1083 24.31 24.19 -34.75
N LYS A 1084 22.99 24.33 -34.90
CA LYS A 1084 22.14 25.48 -34.55
C LYS A 1084 20.77 24.94 -34.10
N GLY A 1085 19.91 25.81 -33.57
CA GLY A 1085 18.66 25.42 -32.91
C GLY A 1085 19.00 24.97 -31.49
N PHE A 1086 19.19 25.94 -30.61
CA PHE A 1086 19.68 25.68 -29.26
C PHE A 1086 18.65 24.88 -28.42
N VAL A 1087 17.39 25.33 -28.32
CA VAL A 1087 16.35 24.64 -27.55
C VAL A 1087 16.06 23.27 -28.17
N SER A 1088 16.17 23.15 -29.49
CA SER A 1088 16.09 21.85 -30.19
C SER A 1088 17.17 20.85 -29.74
N ASN A 1089 18.41 21.30 -29.50
CA ASN A 1089 19.48 20.46 -28.94
C ASN A 1089 19.30 20.18 -27.43
N PHE A 1090 18.89 21.19 -26.65
CA PHE A 1090 18.65 21.03 -25.22
C PHE A 1090 17.53 20.03 -24.96
N ALA A 1091 16.40 20.18 -25.64
CA ALA A 1091 15.30 19.20 -25.64
C ALA A 1091 15.76 17.80 -26.09
N TYR A 1092 16.70 17.71 -27.03
CA TYR A 1092 17.26 16.42 -27.44
C TYR A 1092 18.01 15.73 -26.29
N ILE A 1093 18.90 16.43 -25.59
CA ILE A 1093 19.61 15.84 -24.44
C ILE A 1093 18.63 15.45 -23.32
N ILE A 1094 17.63 16.28 -23.01
CA ILE A 1094 16.57 15.95 -22.05
C ILE A 1094 15.78 14.70 -22.47
N SER A 1095 15.52 14.52 -23.78
CA SER A 1095 14.84 13.32 -24.28
C SER A 1095 15.65 12.02 -24.14
N GLN A 1096 16.97 12.11 -23.95
CA GLN A 1096 17.83 10.97 -23.60
C GLN A 1096 17.82 10.67 -22.09
N HIS A 1097 17.04 11.43 -21.30
CA HIS A 1097 16.87 11.39 -19.86
C HIS A 1097 18.12 11.72 -19.03
N ARG A 1098 19.23 10.99 -19.21
CA ARG A 1098 20.49 11.19 -18.48
C ARG A 1098 21.70 10.98 -19.36
N CYS A 1099 22.76 11.75 -19.13
CA CYS A 1099 24.01 11.61 -19.86
C CYS A 1099 24.94 10.57 -19.20
N PHE A 1100 24.57 9.29 -19.26
CA PHE A 1100 25.31 8.20 -18.63
C PHE A 1100 26.81 8.12 -19.01
N GLN A 1101 27.21 8.65 -20.17
CA GLN A 1101 28.63 8.74 -20.55
C GLN A 1101 29.46 9.62 -19.59
N ARG A 1102 28.83 10.61 -18.94
CA ARG A 1102 29.43 11.47 -17.89
C ARG A 1102 29.87 10.65 -16.67
N GLU A 1103 29.13 9.61 -16.33
CA GLU A 1103 29.45 8.69 -15.25
C GLU A 1103 30.42 7.60 -15.68
N LEU A 1104 30.23 7.02 -16.88
CA LEU A 1104 31.11 5.98 -17.43
C LEU A 1104 32.57 6.46 -17.58
N ASP A 1105 32.78 7.73 -17.95
CA ASP A 1105 34.12 8.37 -18.02
C ASP A 1105 34.58 8.96 -16.65
N GLY A 1106 33.84 8.66 -15.58
CA GLY A 1106 34.15 9.05 -14.21
C GLY A 1106 34.23 10.57 -14.01
N LEU A 1107 33.37 11.36 -14.68
CA LEU A 1107 33.32 12.81 -14.50
C LEU A 1107 32.41 13.20 -13.33
N THR A 1108 31.32 12.47 -13.09
CA THR A 1108 30.43 12.67 -11.93
C THR A 1108 31.20 12.59 -10.61
N ALA A 1109 32.03 11.55 -10.45
CA ALA A 1109 32.89 11.33 -9.28
C ALA A 1109 34.02 12.36 -9.09
N LYS A 1110 34.18 13.33 -10.00
CA LYS A 1110 35.14 14.45 -9.88
C LYS A 1110 34.49 15.76 -9.41
N VAL A 1111 33.19 15.72 -9.09
CA VAL A 1111 32.41 16.86 -8.57
C VAL A 1111 31.90 16.53 -7.17
N ALA A 1112 31.84 17.52 -6.28
CA ALA A 1112 31.18 17.42 -4.98
C ALA A 1112 29.79 18.08 -5.07
N PHE A 1113 28.73 17.36 -4.67
CA PHE A 1113 27.34 17.69 -4.97
C PHE A 1113 26.30 17.03 -4.05
#